data_AF-A0A3D3LZK7-F1
#
_entry.id   AF-A0A3D3LZK7-F1
#
_cell.length_a   1.000
_cell.length_b   1.000
_cell.length_c   1.000
_cell.angle_alpha   90.00
_cell.angle_beta   90.00
_cell.angle_gamma   90.00
#
_symmetry.space_group_name_H-M   'P 1'
#
loop_
_entity.id
_entity.type
_entity.pdbx_description
1 polymer ?
#
loop_
_entity_poly.entity_id
_entity_poly.type
_entity_poly.pdbx_seq_one_letter_code
_entity_poly.pdbx_strand_id
1 'polypeptide(L)'
;MTLTPPRPPRIASERTHHGDTFIDYYEWMRDKESEEVLAHLTAENAYTDGVTADQQPLRDAIFEEIKGRTQQTDMSVPSRRGAWWYFNRTVAGEQYPIMCRVPALTEGTVVERYTPPQVVPGQPIEGEEVVLDCNEFARDLPFFSLGSFQVTRDGRLLTFGVDDTGDERYTQHFKNLETGQMLDEKIEDIFAGAFFASGANHLIYAVADDSWRPYQIRAHRVGSSPADDIALYTEEDQGMWLGAGMSSSRTHVVMTSGNSEYTETRVVNIHELGEVEPTLIISREQRAEYSTDIIDVDGRAYLVLTHDFDAPNSEIVIAPLPEAYVPFERLRADWVALMPHRDDVRIESVSFSRNHLAVMARENTTVKVFVAPRSSLSHQLAVGDPRGIEFTQPGGFSEELYTSSCSGMNIMSPVIRLNYTSFLTPSSVYDYFPDTDELVLRRETPVLGYERDQYTAYRMWAPAADGAMIPLSVMHLADVDKTQPHPVIQYGYGSYEASMDPYFSVARLSVLDRGAVFVIAHIRGGGEMGRSWYTEGKKLTKKNTFTDFIDSTDFLASLPWVDEQRIGIMGGSAGGLLMGAVLNMAPQKYTACLAQVPFVDALTTILDPELPLSALEWEEWGNPIENREVYDYMKSYSPYENIRATAYPAIAAVTSLNDTRVLYVEPAKWVAKLRETISSDSPVPLLKTEMDGGHGGGSGRYTAWRDIAWDYAFLLSHLSDKK
;
A
#
# COMPACT_ATOMS: atom_id res chain seq x y z
N MET A 1 12.36 31.33 26.63
CA MET A 1 13.12 31.89 25.49
C MET A 1 12.25 31.71 24.26
N THR A 2 12.11 32.71 23.40
CA THR A 2 11.32 32.57 22.16
C THR A 2 12.14 31.74 21.17
N LEU A 3 11.66 30.55 20.81
CA LEU A 3 12.31 29.72 19.81
C LEU A 3 12.22 30.42 18.45
N THR A 4 13.34 30.46 17.72
CA THR A 4 13.41 31.06 16.39
C THR A 4 13.45 29.94 15.35
N PRO A 5 12.55 29.91 14.35
CA PRO A 5 12.58 28.89 13.31
C PRO A 5 13.87 29.00 12.48
N PRO A 6 14.44 27.86 12.02
CA PRO A 6 15.53 27.89 11.05
C PRO A 6 15.15 28.70 9.80
N ARG A 7 16.13 29.46 9.31
CA ARG A 7 16.00 30.29 8.11
C ARG A 7 17.10 29.90 7.12
N PRO A 8 16.82 28.95 6.22
CA PRO A 8 17.81 28.52 5.24
C PRO A 8 18.17 29.68 4.28
N PRO A 9 19.41 29.73 3.77
CA PRO A 9 19.78 30.71 2.77
C PRO A 9 18.96 30.54 1.49
N ARG A 10 18.79 31.65 0.78
CA ARG A 10 18.18 31.68 -0.55
C ARG A 10 19.29 31.62 -1.59
N ILE A 11 19.36 30.52 -2.32
CA ILE A 11 20.34 30.30 -3.39
C ILE A 11 19.54 30.05 -4.67
N ALA A 12 19.57 31.01 -5.59
CA ALA A 12 18.76 30.94 -6.80
C ALA A 12 19.26 29.79 -7.71
N SER A 13 18.34 28.89 -8.05
CA SER A 13 18.44 27.91 -9.13
C SER A 13 17.31 28.16 -10.12
N GLU A 14 17.56 28.01 -11.41
CA GLU A 14 16.56 28.24 -12.45
C GLU A 14 16.12 26.91 -13.07
N ARG A 15 14.81 26.68 -13.12
CA ARG A 15 14.17 25.61 -13.90
C ARG A 15 13.42 26.25 -15.06
N THR A 16 13.78 25.93 -16.31
CA THR A 16 13.11 26.48 -17.50
C THR A 16 12.54 25.38 -18.38
N HIS A 17 11.23 25.38 -18.61
CA HIS A 17 10.53 24.47 -19.53
C HIS A 17 9.43 25.21 -20.28
N HIS A 18 9.18 24.87 -21.54
CA HIS A 18 8.17 25.51 -22.40
C HIS A 18 8.24 27.06 -22.45
N GLY A 19 9.44 27.62 -22.21
CA GLY A 19 9.67 29.08 -22.14
C GLY A 19 9.23 29.75 -20.83
N ASP A 20 8.81 28.98 -19.84
CA ASP A 20 8.51 29.44 -18.48
C ASP A 20 9.70 29.13 -17.55
N THR A 21 10.18 30.15 -16.83
CA THR A 21 11.30 30.04 -15.89
C THR A 21 10.81 30.19 -14.46
N PHE A 22 11.00 29.15 -13.65
CA PHE A 22 10.77 29.15 -12.22
C PHE A 22 12.12 29.32 -11.50
N ILE A 23 12.18 30.24 -10.53
CA ILE A 23 13.37 30.44 -9.69
C ILE A 23 13.13 29.74 -8.36
N ASP A 24 13.87 28.64 -8.17
CA ASP A 24 13.87 27.88 -6.94
C ASP A 24 15.01 28.32 -6.03
N TYR A 25 14.69 28.86 -4.86
CA TYR A 25 15.70 29.34 -3.91
C TYR A 25 16.23 28.25 -2.97
N TYR A 26 15.64 27.06 -2.99
CA TYR A 26 15.88 26.00 -2.01
C TYR A 26 16.29 24.67 -2.65
N GLU A 27 16.51 24.64 -3.97
CA GLU A 27 16.94 23.43 -4.70
C GLU A 27 18.28 22.87 -4.23
N TRP A 28 19.15 23.72 -3.66
CA TRP A 28 20.40 23.29 -3.03
C TRP A 28 20.19 22.25 -1.91
N MET A 29 18.99 22.17 -1.33
CA MET A 29 18.66 21.20 -0.29
C MET A 29 18.59 19.75 -0.79
N ARG A 30 18.63 19.50 -2.10
CA ARG A 30 18.60 18.14 -2.68
C ARG A 30 19.87 17.34 -2.41
N ASP A 31 20.99 18.02 -2.17
CA ASP A 31 22.26 17.37 -1.87
C ASP A 31 22.25 16.73 -0.47
N LYS A 32 21.82 15.47 -0.42
CA LYS A 32 21.65 14.67 0.80
C LYS A 32 22.93 14.53 1.62
N GLU A 33 24.08 14.54 0.96
CA GLU A 33 25.40 14.37 1.57
C GLU A 33 25.97 15.70 2.10
N SER A 34 25.31 16.83 1.83
CA SER A 34 25.75 18.15 2.27
C SER A 34 25.62 18.31 3.79
N GLU A 35 26.75 18.65 4.44
CA GLU A 35 26.76 19.01 5.86
C GLU A 35 25.80 20.17 6.18
N GLU A 36 25.62 21.11 5.24
CA GLU A 36 24.70 22.24 5.41
C GLU A 36 23.23 21.77 5.43
N VAL A 37 22.89 20.81 4.57
CA VAL A 37 21.55 20.22 4.52
C VAL A 37 21.26 19.43 5.80
N LEU A 38 22.17 18.54 6.20
CA LEU A 38 22.03 17.76 7.43
C LEU A 38 21.92 18.65 8.68
N ALA A 39 22.71 19.73 8.74
CA ALA A 39 22.62 20.71 9.81
C ALA A 39 21.27 21.46 9.80
N HIS A 40 20.75 21.81 8.62
CA HIS A 40 19.44 22.44 8.47
C HIS A 40 18.32 21.52 8.96
N LEU A 41 18.27 20.27 8.50
CA LEU A 41 17.24 19.29 8.91
C LEU A 41 17.30 19.00 10.42
N THR A 42 18.51 18.90 10.99
CA THR A 42 18.69 18.75 12.44
C THR A 42 18.17 19.96 13.22
N ALA A 43 18.40 21.18 12.71
CA ALA A 43 17.89 22.41 13.31
C ALA A 43 16.35 22.50 13.21
N GLU A 44 15.76 22.01 12.13
CA GLU A 44 14.30 21.90 11.97
C GLU A 44 13.70 20.95 13.00
N ASN A 45 14.29 19.77 13.19
CA ASN A 45 13.88 18.83 14.23
C ASN A 45 13.94 19.47 15.63
N ALA A 46 15.06 20.11 15.98
CA ALA A 46 15.21 20.77 17.27
C ALA A 46 14.18 21.91 17.49
N TYR A 47 13.84 22.64 16.43
CA TYR A 47 12.80 23.66 16.49
C TYR A 47 11.41 23.05 16.69
N THR A 48 11.06 22.04 15.90
CA THR A 48 9.80 21.30 15.99
C THR A 48 9.62 20.69 17.39
N ASP A 49 10.64 20.04 17.93
CA ASP A 49 10.64 19.48 19.29
C ASP A 49 10.41 20.57 20.34
N GLY A 50 11.08 21.71 20.21
CA GLY A 50 10.92 22.84 21.13
C GLY A 50 9.53 23.47 21.08
N VAL A 51 8.96 23.67 19.89
CA VAL A 51 7.63 24.28 19.70
C VAL A 51 6.52 23.37 20.19
N THR A 52 6.73 22.06 20.14
CA THR A 52 5.71 21.07 20.47
C THR A 52 5.99 20.31 21.77
N ALA A 53 6.91 20.81 22.59
CA ALA A 53 7.31 20.19 23.85
C ALA A 53 6.15 20.05 24.84
N ASP A 54 5.19 20.97 24.80
CA ASP A 54 3.97 20.94 25.63
C ASP A 54 3.00 19.80 25.23
N GLN A 55 3.16 19.23 24.03
CA GLN A 55 2.37 18.10 23.55
C GLN A 55 2.91 16.74 24.03
N GLN A 56 4.10 16.69 24.65
CA GLN A 56 4.73 15.44 25.08
C GLN A 56 3.85 14.59 26.02
N PRO A 57 3.14 15.17 27.02
CA PRO A 57 2.24 14.37 27.85
C PRO A 57 1.12 13.68 27.07
N LEU A 58 0.60 14.34 26.02
CA LEU A 58 -0.42 13.75 25.16
C LEU A 58 0.16 12.65 24.26
N ARG A 59 1.39 12.84 23.74
CA ARG A 59 2.11 11.80 22.99
C ARG A 59 2.34 10.55 23.83
N ASP A 60 2.83 10.73 25.06
CA ASP A 60 3.08 9.63 25.99
C ASP A 60 1.78 8.89 26.33
N ALA A 61 0.69 9.63 26.55
CA ALA A 61 -0.63 9.04 26.80
C ALA A 61 -1.12 8.21 25.60
N ILE A 62 -1.09 8.76 24.38
CA ILE A 62 -1.52 8.05 23.17
C ILE A 62 -0.64 6.81 22.93
N PHE A 63 0.69 6.92 23.11
CA PHE A 63 1.60 5.79 23.00
C PHE A 63 1.26 4.67 23.99
N GLU A 64 1.09 4.99 25.28
CA GLU A 64 0.75 3.98 26.29
C GLU A 64 -0.67 3.42 26.10
N GLU A 65 -1.61 4.19 25.55
CA GLU A 65 -2.93 3.71 25.14
C GLU A 65 -2.84 2.67 24.01
N ILE A 66 -2.10 2.98 22.93
CA ILE A 66 -1.88 2.05 21.81
C ILE A 66 -1.23 0.76 22.33
N LYS A 67 -0.16 0.91 23.10
CA LYS A 67 0.60 -0.20 23.68
C LYS A 67 -0.23 -1.01 24.68
N GLY A 68 -1.08 -0.35 25.46
CA GLY A 68 -1.96 -0.97 26.47
C GLY A 68 -3.14 -1.72 25.87
N ARG A 69 -3.63 -1.29 24.70
CA ARG A 69 -4.68 -1.97 23.92
C ARG A 69 -4.14 -3.10 23.06
N THR A 70 -2.84 -3.11 22.76
CA THR A 70 -2.22 -4.12 21.90
C THR A 70 -1.75 -5.33 22.72
N GLN A 71 -2.15 -6.54 22.30
CA GLN A 71 -1.52 -7.76 22.83
C GLN A 71 -0.07 -7.86 22.30
N GLN A 72 0.91 -7.50 23.14
CA GLN A 72 2.30 -7.36 22.70
C GLN A 72 3.05 -8.69 22.55
N THR A 73 2.75 -9.67 23.40
CA THR A 73 3.20 -11.06 23.23
C THR A 73 2.07 -11.80 22.55
N ASP A 74 2.24 -12.08 21.27
CA ASP A 74 1.16 -12.54 20.41
C ASP A 74 1.69 -13.30 19.20
N MET A 75 0.82 -13.65 18.26
CA MET A 75 1.17 -14.42 17.07
C MET A 75 0.12 -14.41 15.97
N SER A 76 0.48 -14.90 14.78
CA SER A 76 -0.46 -15.04 13.66
C SER A 76 -1.19 -16.39 13.64
N VAL A 77 -2.23 -16.49 12.79
CA VAL A 77 -2.85 -17.79 12.49
C VAL A 77 -1.91 -18.61 11.61
N PRO A 78 -1.55 -19.85 11.99
CA PRO A 78 -0.65 -20.67 11.20
C PRO A 78 -1.16 -20.94 9.78
N SER A 79 -0.31 -20.71 8.78
CA SER A 79 -0.57 -20.97 7.37
C SER A 79 0.21 -22.19 6.90
N ARG A 80 -0.45 -23.08 6.14
CA ARG A 80 0.17 -24.33 5.70
C ARG A 80 0.97 -24.16 4.43
N ARG A 81 2.21 -24.66 4.43
CA ARG A 81 3.00 -24.85 3.21
C ARG A 81 3.71 -26.20 3.27
N GLY A 82 3.31 -27.10 2.39
CA GLY A 82 3.85 -28.46 2.34
C GLY A 82 3.62 -29.23 3.64
N ALA A 83 4.70 -29.76 4.20
CA ALA A 83 4.72 -30.54 5.43
C ALA A 83 4.81 -29.69 6.71
N TRP A 84 4.64 -28.37 6.61
CA TRP A 84 4.81 -27.44 7.71
C TRP A 84 3.65 -26.44 7.82
N TRP A 85 3.37 -26.01 9.04
CA TRP A 85 2.61 -24.81 9.36
C TRP A 85 3.59 -23.69 9.72
N TYR A 86 3.45 -22.53 9.12
CA TYR A 86 4.26 -21.35 9.38
C TYR A 86 3.43 -20.27 10.07
N PHE A 87 4.03 -19.58 11.02
CA PHE A 87 3.41 -18.47 11.75
C PHE A 87 4.48 -17.54 12.28
N ASN A 88 4.07 -16.40 12.81
CA ASN A 88 4.94 -15.38 13.37
C ASN A 88 4.55 -15.20 14.82
N ARG A 89 5.52 -14.98 15.70
CA ARG A 89 5.32 -14.56 17.09
C ARG A 89 5.84 -13.15 17.29
N THR A 90 5.26 -12.44 18.24
CA THR A 90 5.78 -11.19 18.79
C THR A 90 5.96 -11.37 20.29
N VAL A 91 6.93 -10.66 20.87
CA VAL A 91 7.26 -10.74 22.30
C VAL A 91 7.28 -9.33 22.87
N ALA A 92 6.63 -9.10 24.01
CA ALA A 92 6.67 -7.79 24.67
C ALA A 92 8.11 -7.29 24.88
N GLY A 93 8.35 -6.01 24.64
CA GLY A 93 9.68 -5.40 24.60
C GLY A 93 10.41 -5.52 23.25
N GLU A 94 10.07 -6.47 22.39
CA GLU A 94 10.75 -6.69 21.10
C GLU A 94 10.09 -5.93 19.93
N GLN A 95 10.91 -5.48 18.98
CA GLN A 95 10.51 -4.62 17.86
C GLN A 95 9.92 -5.40 16.68
N TYR A 96 10.42 -6.62 16.45
CA TYR A 96 10.22 -7.39 15.23
C TYR A 96 9.61 -8.78 15.52
N PRO A 97 8.98 -9.42 14.51
CA PRO A 97 8.44 -10.76 14.67
C PRO A 97 9.53 -11.85 14.66
N ILE A 98 9.25 -12.95 15.34
CA ILE A 98 9.99 -14.21 15.23
C ILE A 98 9.19 -15.13 14.29
N MET A 99 9.78 -15.52 13.17
CA MET A 99 9.16 -16.43 12.21
C MET A 99 9.38 -17.86 12.67
N CYS A 100 8.28 -18.61 12.87
CA CYS A 100 8.28 -19.97 13.39
C CYS A 100 7.62 -20.95 12.41
N ARG A 101 7.86 -22.24 12.63
CA ARG A 101 7.12 -23.33 11.98
C ARG A 101 6.90 -24.50 12.93
N VAL A 102 5.89 -25.33 12.62
CA VAL A 102 5.67 -26.64 13.25
C VAL A 102 5.32 -27.69 12.19
N PRO A 103 5.62 -28.97 12.42
CA PRO A 103 5.24 -30.04 11.50
C PRO A 103 3.72 -30.07 11.28
N ALA A 104 3.30 -30.24 10.02
CA ALA A 104 1.91 -30.45 9.66
C ALA A 104 1.60 -31.94 9.58
N LEU A 105 0.36 -32.32 9.91
CA LEU A 105 -0.12 -33.68 9.72
C LEU A 105 -0.11 -34.08 8.24
N THR A 106 0.52 -35.22 7.95
CA THR A 106 0.59 -35.81 6.60
C THR A 106 -0.52 -36.84 6.36
N GLU A 107 -1.02 -37.47 7.43
CA GLU A 107 -2.09 -38.48 7.41
C GLU A 107 -3.40 -37.95 8.02
N GLY A 108 -4.49 -38.69 7.86
CA GLY A 108 -5.83 -38.31 8.32
C GLY A 108 -6.74 -37.72 7.24
N THR A 109 -7.91 -37.25 7.66
CA THR A 109 -8.90 -36.57 6.82
C THR A 109 -8.36 -35.22 6.34
N VAL A 110 -8.99 -34.68 5.29
CA VAL A 110 -8.64 -33.33 4.80
C VAL A 110 -8.83 -32.27 5.90
N VAL A 111 -9.91 -32.37 6.66
CA VAL A 111 -10.21 -31.44 7.76
C VAL A 111 -9.12 -31.50 8.83
N GLU A 112 -8.73 -32.69 9.28
CA GLU A 112 -7.65 -32.84 10.28
C GLU A 112 -6.33 -32.25 9.79
N ARG A 113 -5.94 -32.55 8.53
CA ARG A 113 -4.66 -32.08 7.98
C ARG A 113 -4.62 -30.57 7.75
N TYR A 114 -5.75 -29.93 7.50
CA TYR A 114 -5.84 -28.50 7.19
C TYR A 114 -6.43 -27.66 8.33
N THR A 115 -6.70 -28.27 9.49
CA THR A 115 -6.97 -27.52 10.71
C THR A 115 -5.65 -26.96 11.24
N PRO A 116 -5.49 -25.63 11.36
CA PRO A 116 -4.28 -25.05 11.91
C PRO A 116 -4.14 -25.46 13.39
N PRO A 117 -2.90 -25.67 13.88
CA PRO A 117 -2.69 -25.93 15.31
C PRO A 117 -3.20 -24.75 16.13
N GLN A 118 -3.84 -25.06 17.26
CA GLN A 118 -4.20 -24.05 18.25
C GLN A 118 -2.93 -23.52 18.90
N VAL A 119 -2.87 -22.22 19.09
CA VAL A 119 -1.69 -21.62 19.68
C VAL A 119 -2.05 -20.60 20.73
N VAL A 120 -1.33 -20.68 21.84
CA VAL A 120 -1.49 -19.85 23.01
C VAL A 120 -0.31 -18.87 23.07
N PRO A 121 -0.57 -17.55 23.19
CA PRO A 121 0.49 -16.56 23.34
C PRO A 121 1.44 -16.91 24.50
N GLY A 122 2.75 -16.79 24.25
CA GLY A 122 3.80 -17.10 25.21
C GLY A 122 4.06 -18.59 25.48
N GLN A 123 3.34 -19.51 24.82
CA GLN A 123 3.57 -20.96 24.95
C GLN A 123 4.08 -21.55 23.62
N PRO A 124 5.24 -22.22 23.60
CA PRO A 124 5.71 -22.91 22.41
C PRO A 124 4.81 -24.10 22.08
N ILE A 125 4.64 -24.39 20.80
CA ILE A 125 3.96 -25.60 20.34
C ILE A 125 4.97 -26.76 20.36
N GLU A 126 4.51 -27.98 20.62
CA GLU A 126 5.36 -29.17 20.47
C GLU A 126 5.91 -29.27 19.04
N GLY A 127 7.23 -29.43 18.92
CA GLY A 127 7.91 -29.47 17.61
C GLY A 127 8.07 -28.10 16.94
N GLU A 128 7.89 -27.00 17.65
CA GLU A 128 8.12 -25.66 17.12
C GLU A 128 9.60 -25.39 16.84
N GLU A 129 9.87 -24.82 15.66
CA GLU A 129 11.19 -24.42 15.19
C GLU A 129 11.19 -22.95 14.79
N VAL A 130 12.23 -22.20 15.19
CA VAL A 130 12.46 -20.83 14.75
C VAL A 130 13.09 -20.86 13.35
N VAL A 131 12.38 -20.29 12.38
CA VAL A 131 12.83 -20.11 10.99
C VAL A 131 13.77 -18.92 10.90
N LEU A 132 13.35 -17.76 11.44
CA LEU A 132 14.14 -16.52 11.49
C LEU A 132 13.70 -15.69 12.70
N ASP A 133 14.61 -15.41 13.63
CA ASP A 133 14.38 -14.39 14.65
C ASP A 133 14.84 -13.04 14.10
N CYS A 134 13.88 -12.17 13.76
CA CYS A 134 14.21 -10.86 13.20
C CYS A 134 14.80 -9.91 14.24
N ASN A 135 14.56 -10.12 15.54
CA ASN A 135 15.17 -9.29 16.60
C ASN A 135 16.63 -9.65 16.79
N GLU A 136 16.95 -10.95 16.74
CA GLU A 136 18.35 -11.39 16.77
C GLU A 136 19.10 -10.88 15.55
N PHE A 137 18.49 -10.96 14.36
CA PHE A 137 19.11 -10.50 13.12
C PHE A 137 19.32 -8.97 13.11
N ALA A 138 18.32 -8.21 13.59
CA ALA A 138 18.34 -6.75 13.55
C ALA A 138 19.10 -6.08 14.71
N ARG A 139 19.64 -6.85 15.67
CA ARG A 139 20.18 -6.32 16.94
C ARG A 139 21.20 -5.20 16.77
N ASP A 140 22.06 -5.33 15.76
CA ASP A 140 23.18 -4.43 15.51
C ASP A 140 22.98 -3.57 14.24
N LEU A 141 21.77 -3.55 13.68
CA LEU A 141 21.43 -2.77 12.50
C LEU A 141 20.72 -1.45 12.90
N PRO A 142 21.05 -0.31 12.26
CA PRO A 142 20.38 0.96 12.54
C PRO A 142 18.92 0.95 12.03
N PHE A 143 18.66 0.20 10.95
CA PHE A 143 17.34 -0.02 10.38
C PHE A 143 17.19 -1.50 10.03
N PHE A 144 15.96 -2.01 9.99
CA PHE A 144 15.69 -3.37 9.51
C PHE A 144 14.32 -3.46 8.86
N SER A 145 14.31 -3.91 7.61
CA SER A 145 13.12 -4.30 6.86
C SER A 145 13.33 -5.60 6.11
N LEU A 146 12.28 -6.42 6.02
CA LEU A 146 12.27 -7.62 5.19
C LEU A 146 11.63 -7.32 3.84
N GLY A 147 12.43 -7.32 2.77
CA GLY A 147 11.95 -7.12 1.38
C GLY A 147 11.47 -8.40 0.71
N SER A 148 11.89 -9.56 1.21
CA SER A 148 11.38 -10.85 0.76
C SER A 148 11.45 -11.88 1.89
N PHE A 149 10.54 -12.85 1.89
CA PHE A 149 10.58 -13.99 2.79
C PHE A 149 9.91 -15.18 2.13
N GLN A 150 10.69 -16.19 1.75
CA GLN A 150 10.16 -17.35 1.06
C GLN A 150 10.86 -18.63 1.48
N VAL A 151 10.04 -19.63 1.82
CA VAL A 151 10.50 -20.99 2.13
C VAL A 151 10.12 -21.92 0.99
N THR A 152 11.04 -22.82 0.63
CA THR A 152 10.82 -23.90 -0.35
C THR A 152 9.66 -24.81 0.06
N ARG A 153 9.05 -25.48 -0.92
CA ARG A 153 7.87 -26.33 -0.68
C ARG A 153 8.15 -27.51 0.24
N ASP A 154 9.36 -28.06 0.18
CA ASP A 154 9.82 -29.13 1.07
C ASP A 154 10.26 -28.62 2.46
N GLY A 155 10.33 -27.29 2.65
CA GLY A 155 10.71 -26.67 3.90
C GLY A 155 12.20 -26.74 4.20
N ARG A 156 13.08 -27.02 3.23
CA ARG A 156 14.51 -27.20 3.50
C ARG A 156 15.34 -25.93 3.41
N LEU A 157 14.93 -24.99 2.56
CA LEU A 157 15.67 -23.75 2.30
C LEU A 157 14.76 -22.54 2.50
N LEU A 158 15.26 -21.55 3.22
CA LEU A 158 14.70 -20.22 3.36
C LEU A 158 15.53 -19.25 2.53
N THR A 159 14.87 -18.29 1.91
CA THR A 159 15.48 -17.08 1.38
C THR A 159 14.75 -15.85 1.93
N PHE A 160 15.50 -14.81 2.27
CA PHE A 160 14.94 -13.55 2.77
C PHE A 160 15.83 -12.35 2.41
N GLY A 161 15.21 -11.22 2.06
CA GLY A 161 15.90 -9.98 1.68
C GLY A 161 15.88 -8.98 2.82
N VAL A 162 17.01 -8.34 3.11
CA VAL A 162 17.16 -7.37 4.20
C VAL A 162 17.60 -6.01 3.66
N ASP A 163 16.86 -4.98 4.06
CA ASP A 163 17.25 -3.57 3.94
C ASP A 163 17.63 -3.08 5.36
N ASP A 164 18.86 -2.60 5.50
CA ASP A 164 19.45 -2.14 6.76
C ASP A 164 19.66 -0.62 6.85
N THR A 165 19.18 0.15 5.87
CA THR A 165 19.32 1.62 5.78
C THR A 165 18.00 2.36 5.55
N GLY A 166 16.96 1.67 5.06
CA GLY A 166 15.65 2.24 4.73
C GLY A 166 15.55 2.82 3.33
N ASP A 167 16.56 2.62 2.46
CA ASP A 167 16.57 3.09 1.07
C ASP A 167 15.97 2.08 0.07
N GLU A 168 15.34 1.02 0.61
CA GLU A 168 14.73 -0.08 -0.12
C GLU A 168 15.73 -0.93 -0.93
N ARG A 169 17.05 -0.87 -0.69
CA ARG A 169 18.02 -1.82 -1.28
C ARG A 169 18.15 -3.06 -0.43
N TYR A 170 17.99 -4.22 -1.06
CA TYR A 170 17.96 -5.48 -0.33
C TYR A 170 19.20 -6.33 -0.60
N THR A 171 19.74 -6.90 0.47
CA THR A 171 20.64 -8.06 0.40
C THR A 171 19.84 -9.33 0.62
N GLN A 172 19.83 -10.21 -0.38
CA GLN A 172 19.19 -11.51 -0.32
C GLN A 172 20.09 -12.53 0.37
N HIS A 173 19.55 -13.16 1.41
CA HIS A 173 20.20 -14.20 2.19
C HIS A 173 19.54 -15.57 1.99
N PHE A 174 20.29 -16.63 2.26
CA PHE A 174 19.79 -18.01 2.25
C PHE A 174 20.12 -18.73 3.56
N LYS A 175 19.19 -19.56 4.02
CA LYS A 175 19.34 -20.36 5.25
C LYS A 175 18.87 -21.78 5.03
N ASN A 176 19.74 -22.74 5.34
CA ASN A 176 19.37 -24.15 5.40
C ASN A 176 18.58 -24.39 6.70
N LEU A 177 17.31 -24.77 6.56
CA LEU A 177 16.41 -24.99 7.70
C LEU A 177 16.54 -26.37 8.33
N GLU A 178 17.32 -27.29 7.75
CA GLU A 178 17.65 -28.58 8.38
C GLU A 178 18.86 -28.45 9.32
N THR A 179 19.85 -27.65 8.94
CA THR A 179 21.05 -27.42 9.77
C THR A 179 20.93 -26.18 10.64
N GLY A 180 20.00 -25.27 10.31
CA GLY A 180 19.85 -23.96 10.95
C GLY A 180 20.93 -22.94 10.52
N GLN A 181 21.82 -23.29 9.59
CA GLN A 181 22.95 -22.46 9.18
C GLN A 181 22.59 -21.53 8.02
N MET A 182 23.09 -20.30 8.09
CA MET A 182 23.13 -19.39 6.95
C MET A 182 24.09 -19.94 5.89
N LEU A 183 23.75 -19.77 4.62
CA LEU A 183 24.69 -20.02 3.53
C LEU A 183 25.59 -18.79 3.34
N ASP A 184 26.81 -19.01 2.87
CA ASP A 184 27.76 -17.92 2.55
C ASP A 184 27.32 -17.09 1.33
N GLU A 185 26.53 -17.71 0.47
CA GLU A 185 25.92 -17.10 -0.72
C GLU A 185 24.95 -15.98 -0.36
N LYS A 186 25.07 -14.86 -1.08
CA LYS A 186 24.20 -13.68 -0.99
C LYS A 186 24.05 -13.03 -2.36
N ILE A 187 22.96 -12.30 -2.56
CA ILE A 187 22.75 -11.44 -3.73
C ILE A 187 22.52 -10.02 -3.21
N GLU A 188 23.42 -9.11 -3.55
CA GLU A 188 23.40 -7.72 -3.05
C GLU A 188 22.75 -6.79 -4.09
N ASP A 189 22.30 -5.62 -3.63
CA ASP A 189 21.76 -4.54 -4.47
C ASP A 189 20.61 -4.99 -5.39
N ILE A 190 19.63 -5.69 -4.79
CA ILE A 190 18.42 -6.11 -5.50
C ILE A 190 17.20 -5.33 -5.04
N PHE A 191 16.18 -5.32 -5.89
CA PHE A 191 14.88 -4.78 -5.56
C PHE A 191 14.12 -5.69 -4.58
N ALA A 192 13.08 -5.16 -3.93
CA ALA A 192 12.22 -5.95 -3.05
C ALA A 192 11.58 -7.14 -3.79
N GLY A 193 11.45 -8.26 -3.10
CA GLY A 193 10.81 -9.46 -3.61
C GLY A 193 11.76 -10.44 -4.31
N ALA A 194 11.63 -11.72 -3.95
CA ALA A 194 12.31 -12.83 -4.61
C ALA A 194 11.51 -14.12 -4.39
N PHE A 195 11.55 -15.04 -5.35
CA PHE A 195 10.87 -16.33 -5.22
C PHE A 195 11.56 -17.49 -5.95
N PHE A 196 11.56 -18.65 -5.31
CA PHE A 196 12.02 -19.91 -5.85
C PHE A 196 11.15 -20.38 -7.02
N ALA A 197 11.84 -20.86 -8.05
CA ALA A 197 11.31 -21.56 -9.21
C ALA A 197 12.00 -22.94 -9.36
N SER A 198 11.51 -23.76 -10.30
CA SER A 198 12.15 -25.03 -10.68
C SER A 198 12.47 -25.98 -9.51
N GLY A 199 11.58 -26.04 -8.50
CA GLY A 199 11.81 -26.88 -7.32
C GLY A 199 12.93 -26.40 -6.40
N ALA A 200 13.18 -25.08 -6.36
CA ALA A 200 14.26 -24.40 -5.63
C ALA A 200 15.66 -24.48 -6.27
N ASN A 201 15.75 -24.90 -7.52
CA ASN A 201 17.00 -24.81 -8.27
C ASN A 201 17.32 -23.37 -8.69
N HIS A 202 16.28 -22.54 -8.86
CA HIS A 202 16.43 -21.13 -9.22
C HIS A 202 15.71 -20.21 -8.23
N LEU A 203 16.30 -19.04 -7.98
CA LEU A 203 15.65 -17.89 -7.36
C LEU A 203 15.43 -16.82 -8.44
N ILE A 204 14.19 -16.34 -8.57
CA ILE A 204 13.84 -15.23 -9.45
C ILE A 204 13.80 -13.95 -8.62
N TYR A 205 14.46 -12.90 -9.10
CA TYR A 205 14.55 -11.60 -8.44
C TYR A 205 14.63 -10.47 -9.48
N ALA A 206 14.40 -9.23 -9.03
CA ALA A 206 14.49 -8.04 -9.85
C ALA A 206 15.70 -7.18 -9.47
N VAL A 207 16.29 -6.51 -10.45
CA VAL A 207 17.32 -5.49 -10.27
C VAL A 207 16.76 -4.15 -10.75
N ALA A 208 17.08 -3.09 -10.02
CA ALA A 208 16.69 -1.74 -10.36
C ALA A 208 17.76 -1.02 -11.20
N ASP A 209 17.34 -0.04 -12.00
CA ASP A 209 18.23 0.86 -12.73
C ASP A 209 18.71 2.03 -11.85
N ASP A 210 19.45 2.98 -12.44
CA ASP A 210 19.99 4.14 -11.73
C ASP A 210 18.89 5.06 -11.14
N SER A 211 17.68 5.03 -11.70
CA SER A 211 16.50 5.72 -11.18
C SER A 211 15.76 4.91 -10.10
N TRP A 212 16.32 3.79 -9.66
CA TRP A 212 15.69 2.85 -8.72
C TRP A 212 14.38 2.21 -9.21
N ARG A 213 14.18 2.13 -10.53
CA ARG A 213 13.06 1.41 -11.14
C ARG A 213 13.45 -0.05 -11.41
N PRO A 214 12.65 -1.05 -11.00
CA PRO A 214 12.93 -2.43 -11.37
C PRO A 214 12.77 -2.60 -12.88
N TYR A 215 13.87 -2.93 -13.55
CA TYR A 215 13.95 -2.98 -15.01
C TYR A 215 14.43 -4.31 -15.55
N GLN A 216 15.04 -5.16 -14.71
CA GLN A 216 15.54 -6.46 -15.15
C GLN A 216 15.11 -7.58 -14.21
N ILE A 217 14.55 -8.66 -14.76
CA ILE A 217 14.29 -9.91 -14.02
C ILE A 217 15.42 -10.88 -14.28
N ARG A 218 16.00 -11.42 -13.20
CA ARG A 218 17.10 -12.37 -13.27
C ARG A 218 16.73 -13.71 -12.64
N ALA A 219 17.39 -14.76 -13.10
CA ALA A 219 17.34 -16.10 -12.53
C ALA A 219 18.70 -16.46 -11.94
N HIS A 220 18.75 -16.59 -10.62
CA HIS A 220 19.90 -17.09 -9.88
C HIS A 220 19.81 -18.60 -9.73
N ARG A 221 20.88 -19.34 -10.07
CA ARG A 221 20.96 -20.77 -9.75
C ARG A 221 21.56 -20.93 -8.35
N VAL A 222 20.75 -21.42 -7.41
CA VAL A 222 21.13 -21.59 -6.00
C VAL A 222 22.40 -22.42 -5.88
N GLY A 223 23.37 -21.94 -5.10
CA GLY A 223 24.68 -22.55 -4.91
C GLY A 223 25.75 -22.11 -5.92
N SER A 224 25.45 -21.20 -6.84
CA SER A 224 26.43 -20.64 -7.78
C SER A 224 26.73 -19.17 -7.53
N SER A 225 27.67 -18.59 -8.31
CA SER A 225 28.01 -17.17 -8.19
C SER A 225 26.88 -16.31 -8.76
N PRO A 226 26.43 -15.24 -8.09
CA PRO A 226 25.47 -14.27 -8.65
C PRO A 226 25.96 -13.60 -9.95
N ALA A 227 27.27 -13.61 -10.21
CA ALA A 227 27.85 -13.13 -11.46
C ALA A 227 27.45 -14.00 -12.68
N ASP A 228 27.03 -15.25 -12.44
CA ASP A 228 26.58 -16.19 -13.48
C ASP A 228 25.06 -16.10 -13.74
N ASP A 229 24.35 -15.20 -13.06
CA ASP A 229 22.89 -15.10 -13.13
C ASP A 229 22.40 -14.63 -14.48
N ILE A 230 21.35 -15.29 -14.96
CA ILE A 230 20.81 -15.08 -16.31
C ILE A 230 19.75 -13.97 -16.24
N ALA A 231 19.84 -12.98 -17.13
CA ALA A 231 18.76 -12.03 -17.36
C ALA A 231 17.65 -12.70 -18.17
N LEU A 232 16.45 -12.81 -17.60
CA LEU A 232 15.28 -13.37 -18.27
C LEU A 232 14.58 -12.34 -19.15
N TYR A 233 14.50 -11.09 -18.69
CA TYR A 233 13.89 -9.99 -19.43
C TYR A 233 14.41 -8.64 -18.91
N THR A 234 14.56 -7.69 -19.83
CA THR A 234 14.95 -6.30 -19.56
C THR A 234 13.88 -5.36 -20.14
N GLU A 235 13.42 -4.40 -19.34
CA GLU A 235 12.48 -3.35 -19.72
C GLU A 235 13.23 -2.04 -19.96
N GLU A 236 13.32 -1.66 -21.24
CA GLU A 236 14.05 -0.47 -21.69
C GLU A 236 13.23 0.83 -21.54
N ASP A 237 11.90 0.73 -21.41
CA ASP A 237 11.03 1.89 -21.24
C ASP A 237 11.00 2.34 -19.77
N GLN A 238 11.54 3.53 -19.49
CA GLN A 238 11.57 4.12 -18.15
C GLN A 238 10.16 4.38 -17.57
N GLY A 239 9.13 4.49 -18.43
CA GLY A 239 7.74 4.63 -18.02
C GLY A 239 7.06 3.32 -17.61
N MET A 240 7.82 2.22 -17.50
CA MET A 240 7.28 0.89 -17.24
C MET A 240 7.94 0.21 -16.04
N TRP A 241 7.12 -0.30 -15.12
CA TRP A 241 7.54 -1.04 -13.94
C TRP A 241 7.59 -2.54 -14.23
N LEU A 242 8.77 -3.16 -14.09
CA LEU A 242 8.91 -4.60 -14.31
C LEU A 242 8.81 -5.38 -13.00
N GLY A 243 7.95 -6.40 -13.00
CA GLY A 243 7.82 -7.36 -11.91
C GLY A 243 7.75 -8.79 -12.43
N ALA A 244 7.90 -9.76 -11.51
CA ALA A 244 7.70 -11.17 -11.82
C ALA A 244 6.96 -11.88 -10.70
N GLY A 245 6.17 -12.88 -11.07
CA GLY A 245 5.48 -13.77 -10.17
C GLY A 245 5.50 -15.20 -10.68
N MET A 246 5.21 -16.14 -9.79
CA MET A 246 4.99 -17.53 -10.17
C MET A 246 3.51 -17.74 -10.46
N SER A 247 3.19 -18.33 -11.61
CA SER A 247 1.82 -18.78 -11.94
C SER A 247 1.24 -19.69 -10.85
N SER A 248 -0.09 -19.69 -10.70
CA SER A 248 -0.80 -20.54 -9.73
C SER A 248 -0.53 -22.03 -9.95
N SER A 249 -0.41 -22.47 -11.21
CA SER A 249 0.00 -23.84 -11.56
C SER A 249 1.46 -24.17 -11.21
N ARG A 250 2.28 -23.18 -10.85
CA ARG A 250 3.73 -23.31 -10.56
C ARG A 250 4.53 -23.86 -11.74
N THR A 251 4.11 -23.58 -12.97
CA THR A 251 4.76 -24.08 -14.20
C THR A 251 5.49 -22.98 -14.96
N HIS A 252 5.11 -21.73 -14.76
CA HIS A 252 5.67 -20.57 -15.46
C HIS A 252 6.03 -19.44 -14.50
N VAL A 253 7.12 -18.74 -14.83
CA VAL A 253 7.39 -17.39 -14.37
C VAL A 253 6.60 -16.43 -15.27
N VAL A 254 5.79 -15.57 -14.66
CA VAL A 254 4.99 -14.53 -15.30
C VAL A 254 5.68 -13.20 -15.04
N MET A 255 6.21 -12.58 -16.08
CA MET A 255 6.87 -11.27 -16.03
C MET A 255 5.93 -10.21 -16.57
N THR A 256 5.69 -9.18 -15.77
CA THR A 256 4.71 -8.14 -16.05
C THR A 256 5.42 -6.81 -16.06
N SER A 257 5.35 -6.11 -17.20
CA SER A 257 5.83 -4.75 -17.38
C SER A 257 4.61 -3.84 -17.53
N GLY A 258 4.44 -2.86 -16.64
CA GLY A 258 3.22 -2.04 -16.64
C GLY A 258 3.35 -0.70 -15.95
N ASN A 259 2.34 0.13 -16.13
CA ASN A 259 2.12 1.38 -15.40
C ASN A 259 0.64 1.50 -15.03
N SER A 260 0.18 2.68 -14.61
CA SER A 260 -1.20 2.88 -14.15
C SER A 260 -2.27 2.80 -15.25
N GLU A 261 -1.88 2.69 -16.53
CA GLU A 261 -2.82 2.63 -17.66
C GLU A 261 -2.78 1.34 -18.46
N TYR A 262 -1.62 0.70 -18.58
CA TYR A 262 -1.53 -0.51 -19.39
C TYR A 262 -0.41 -1.44 -18.95
N THR A 263 -0.49 -2.66 -19.44
CA THR A 263 0.40 -3.76 -19.08
C THR A 263 0.86 -4.51 -20.32
N GLU A 264 2.04 -5.12 -20.24
CA GLU A 264 2.54 -6.16 -21.12
C GLU A 264 3.00 -7.34 -20.25
N THR A 265 2.70 -8.57 -20.68
CA THR A 265 3.05 -9.78 -19.94
C THR A 265 3.78 -10.76 -20.83
N ARG A 266 4.86 -11.29 -20.29
CA ARG A 266 5.64 -12.38 -20.87
C ARG A 266 5.67 -13.56 -19.91
N VAL A 267 5.69 -14.77 -20.46
CA VAL A 267 5.75 -15.99 -19.66
C VAL A 267 6.86 -16.90 -20.14
N VAL A 268 7.50 -17.60 -19.22
CA VAL A 268 8.52 -18.61 -19.52
C VAL A 268 8.33 -19.81 -18.61
N ASN A 269 8.44 -21.02 -19.19
CA ASN A 269 8.35 -22.25 -18.42
C ASN A 269 9.54 -22.36 -17.46
N ILE A 270 9.29 -22.80 -16.24
CA ILE A 270 10.35 -22.95 -15.21
C ILE A 270 11.43 -23.98 -15.57
N HIS A 271 11.20 -24.82 -16.58
CA HIS A 271 12.15 -25.80 -17.07
C HIS A 271 13.01 -25.30 -18.24
N GLU A 272 12.73 -24.10 -18.76
CA GLU A 272 13.37 -23.53 -19.95
C GLU A 272 14.01 -22.16 -19.65
N LEU A 273 14.22 -21.85 -18.36
CA LEU A 273 14.78 -20.57 -17.90
C LEU A 273 16.17 -20.35 -18.51
N GLY A 274 16.31 -19.29 -19.30
CA GLY A 274 17.55 -18.96 -20.01
C GLY A 274 17.84 -19.81 -21.25
N GLU A 275 16.96 -20.76 -21.58
CA GLU A 275 17.07 -21.60 -22.79
C GLU A 275 16.22 -21.04 -23.95
N VAL A 276 15.12 -20.37 -23.63
CA VAL A 276 14.19 -19.77 -24.60
C VAL A 276 13.84 -18.34 -24.22
N GLU A 277 13.47 -17.54 -25.22
CA GLU A 277 12.92 -16.20 -25.00
C GLU A 277 11.52 -16.28 -24.38
N PRO A 278 11.20 -15.42 -23.38
CA PRO A 278 9.87 -15.37 -22.79
C PRO A 278 8.78 -15.01 -23.82
N THR A 279 7.70 -15.80 -23.84
CA THR A 279 6.60 -15.65 -24.78
C THR A 279 5.69 -14.48 -24.38
N LEU A 280 5.52 -13.51 -25.28
CA LEU A 280 4.57 -12.40 -25.14
C LEU A 280 3.12 -12.91 -25.18
N ILE A 281 2.29 -12.46 -24.23
CA ILE A 281 0.85 -12.78 -24.17
C ILE A 281 0.02 -11.67 -24.81
N ILE A 282 0.04 -10.46 -24.27
CA ILE A 282 -0.61 -9.27 -24.85
C ILE A 282 0.43 -8.15 -24.88
N SER A 283 0.51 -7.44 -26.01
CA SER A 283 1.43 -6.31 -26.19
C SER A 283 0.87 -5.04 -25.55
N ARG A 284 1.76 -4.19 -25.03
CA ARG A 284 1.41 -2.85 -24.54
C ARG A 284 0.71 -1.96 -25.58
N GLU A 285 0.87 -2.24 -26.87
CA GLU A 285 0.20 -1.50 -27.96
C GLU A 285 -1.34 -1.57 -27.85
N GLN A 286 -1.88 -2.57 -27.14
CA GLN A 286 -3.32 -2.66 -26.90
C GLN A 286 -3.83 -1.65 -25.87
N ARG A 287 -2.94 -1.00 -25.11
CA ARG A 287 -3.26 -0.08 -24.00
C ARG A 287 -4.35 -0.63 -23.06
N ALA A 288 -4.21 -1.90 -22.68
CA ALA A 288 -5.07 -2.57 -21.69
C ALA A 288 -4.29 -2.81 -20.41
N GLU A 289 -4.92 -2.53 -19.26
CA GLU A 289 -4.47 -2.97 -17.94
C GLU A 289 -4.99 -4.39 -17.72
N TYR A 290 -4.10 -5.31 -17.37
CA TYR A 290 -4.52 -6.68 -17.07
C TYR A 290 -3.52 -7.46 -16.21
N SER A 291 -4.03 -8.43 -15.46
CA SER A 291 -3.24 -9.45 -14.78
C SER A 291 -3.34 -10.78 -15.50
N THR A 292 -2.25 -11.55 -15.52
CA THR A 292 -2.20 -12.90 -16.11
C THR A 292 -1.89 -13.95 -15.05
N ASP A 293 -2.65 -15.05 -15.07
CA ASP A 293 -2.30 -16.27 -14.35
C ASP A 293 -2.36 -17.49 -15.29
N ILE A 294 -1.69 -18.57 -14.92
CA ILE A 294 -1.69 -19.84 -15.65
C ILE A 294 -2.14 -20.96 -14.72
N ILE A 295 -3.21 -21.65 -15.10
CA ILE A 295 -3.80 -22.78 -14.37
C ILE A 295 -3.88 -24.03 -15.24
N ASP A 296 -4.04 -25.18 -14.59
CA ASP A 296 -4.42 -26.43 -15.24
C ASP A 296 -5.93 -26.66 -15.11
N VAL A 297 -6.58 -27.02 -16.22
CA VAL A 297 -7.96 -27.52 -16.25
C VAL A 297 -7.96 -28.82 -17.05
N ASP A 298 -8.35 -29.91 -16.40
CA ASP A 298 -8.41 -31.26 -16.99
C ASP A 298 -7.13 -31.71 -17.72
N GLY A 299 -5.95 -31.36 -17.17
CA GLY A 299 -4.65 -31.76 -17.71
C GLY A 299 -4.13 -30.89 -18.85
N ARG A 300 -4.76 -29.73 -19.08
CA ARG A 300 -4.33 -28.74 -20.07
C ARG A 300 -4.12 -27.37 -19.41
N ALA A 301 -3.08 -26.66 -19.84
CA ALA A 301 -2.79 -25.31 -19.36
C ALA A 301 -3.67 -24.24 -20.02
N TYR A 302 -4.16 -23.30 -19.22
CA TYR A 302 -4.97 -22.16 -19.62
C TYR A 302 -4.44 -20.86 -19.01
N LEU A 303 -4.56 -19.78 -19.77
CA LEU A 303 -4.44 -18.41 -19.29
C LEU A 303 -5.74 -17.99 -18.62
N VAL A 304 -5.62 -17.32 -17.47
CA VAL A 304 -6.71 -16.55 -16.86
C VAL A 304 -6.28 -15.10 -16.87
N LEU A 305 -7.12 -14.24 -17.45
CA LEU A 305 -6.88 -12.82 -17.58
C LEU A 305 -7.95 -12.06 -16.82
N THR A 306 -7.55 -11.11 -15.99
CA THR A 306 -8.43 -10.05 -15.47
C THR A 306 -8.01 -8.78 -16.18
N HIS A 307 -8.87 -8.21 -17.03
CA HIS A 307 -8.48 -7.12 -17.95
C HIS A 307 -9.52 -6.01 -18.02
N ASP A 308 -9.08 -4.79 -18.36
CA ASP A 308 -9.97 -3.62 -18.52
C ASP A 308 -10.38 -3.32 -19.98
N PHE A 309 -9.92 -4.15 -20.93
CA PHE A 309 -10.18 -3.93 -22.36
C PHE A 309 -11.68 -3.97 -22.71
N ASP A 310 -12.25 -2.84 -23.14
CA ASP A 310 -13.70 -2.59 -23.30
C ASP A 310 -14.52 -2.88 -22.02
N ALA A 311 -13.87 -2.90 -20.85
CA ALA A 311 -14.42 -3.34 -19.58
C ALA A 311 -13.76 -2.53 -18.44
N PRO A 312 -14.05 -1.22 -18.28
CA PRO A 312 -13.32 -0.37 -17.34
C PRO A 312 -13.28 -0.91 -15.91
N ASN A 313 -14.32 -1.60 -15.44
CA ASN A 313 -14.33 -2.26 -14.12
C ASN A 313 -13.82 -3.71 -14.12
N SER A 314 -13.06 -4.05 -15.13
CA SER A 314 -12.48 -5.35 -15.44
C SER A 314 -13.50 -6.45 -15.79
N GLU A 315 -13.02 -7.42 -16.56
CA GLU A 315 -13.66 -8.70 -16.85
C GLU A 315 -12.64 -9.82 -16.56
N ILE A 316 -13.12 -10.99 -16.11
CA ILE A 316 -12.29 -12.20 -16.02
C ILE A 316 -12.62 -13.12 -17.18
N VAL A 317 -11.61 -13.49 -17.97
CA VAL A 317 -11.70 -14.48 -19.05
C VAL A 317 -10.70 -15.62 -18.86
N ILE A 318 -11.00 -16.76 -19.47
CA ILE A 318 -10.07 -17.89 -19.61
C ILE A 318 -9.84 -18.19 -21.09
N ALA A 319 -8.61 -18.52 -21.45
CA ALA A 319 -8.22 -18.86 -22.82
C ALA A 319 -7.13 -19.94 -22.84
N PRO A 320 -7.00 -20.76 -23.89
CA PRO A 320 -5.88 -21.69 -24.02
C PRO A 320 -4.53 -20.97 -23.94
N LEU A 321 -3.56 -21.52 -23.20
CA LEU A 321 -2.19 -21.01 -23.22
C LEU A 321 -1.57 -21.26 -24.61
N PRO A 322 -1.13 -20.23 -25.35
CA PRO A 322 -0.51 -20.43 -26.66
C PRO A 322 0.93 -20.92 -26.52
N GLU A 323 1.38 -21.78 -27.43
CA GLU A 323 2.77 -22.31 -27.45
C GLU A 323 3.80 -21.27 -27.92
N ALA A 324 3.34 -20.23 -28.62
CA ALA A 324 4.14 -19.11 -29.11
C ALA A 324 3.27 -17.86 -29.19
N TYR A 325 3.86 -16.69 -29.46
CA TYR A 325 3.10 -15.46 -29.63
C TYR A 325 2.01 -15.62 -30.71
N VAL A 326 0.79 -15.16 -30.39
CA VAL A 326 -0.34 -15.06 -31.31
C VAL A 326 -0.85 -13.61 -31.34
N PRO A 327 -1.35 -13.11 -32.48
CA PRO A 327 -1.94 -11.77 -32.56
C PRO A 327 -3.09 -11.60 -31.56
N PHE A 328 -3.25 -10.40 -30.99
CA PHE A 328 -4.24 -10.11 -29.95
C PHE A 328 -5.67 -10.51 -30.35
N GLU A 329 -6.13 -10.15 -31.55
CA GLU A 329 -7.46 -10.52 -32.06
C GLU A 329 -7.67 -12.04 -32.11
N ARG A 330 -6.60 -12.81 -32.37
CA ARG A 330 -6.67 -14.27 -32.37
C ARG A 330 -6.76 -14.82 -30.94
N LEU A 331 -6.00 -14.26 -30.01
CA LEU A 331 -6.09 -14.61 -28.58
C LEU A 331 -7.49 -14.28 -28.03
N ARG A 332 -7.99 -13.08 -28.32
CA ARG A 332 -9.31 -12.58 -27.91
C ARG A 332 -10.44 -13.44 -28.46
N ALA A 333 -10.33 -13.93 -29.69
CA ALA A 333 -11.32 -14.82 -30.28
C ALA A 333 -11.48 -16.16 -29.52
N ASP A 334 -10.48 -16.57 -28.74
CA ASP A 334 -10.51 -17.78 -27.92
C ASP A 334 -10.88 -17.49 -26.44
N TRP A 335 -11.24 -16.24 -26.09
CA TRP A 335 -11.66 -15.87 -24.74
C TRP A 335 -13.02 -16.45 -24.38
N VAL A 336 -13.10 -17.01 -23.19
CA VAL A 336 -14.34 -17.46 -22.56
C VAL A 336 -14.54 -16.69 -21.27
N ALA A 337 -15.63 -15.93 -21.16
CA ALA A 337 -15.95 -15.16 -19.97
C ALA A 337 -16.10 -16.07 -18.73
N LEU A 338 -15.46 -15.71 -17.64
CA LEU A 338 -15.65 -16.32 -16.31
C LEU A 338 -16.49 -15.40 -15.42
N MET A 339 -16.19 -14.10 -15.38
CA MET A 339 -16.98 -13.10 -14.69
C MET A 339 -17.06 -11.86 -15.57
N PRO A 340 -18.20 -11.61 -16.25
CA PRO A 340 -18.34 -10.50 -17.18
C PRO A 340 -18.30 -9.15 -16.47
N HIS A 341 -17.91 -8.12 -17.21
CA HIS A 341 -17.88 -6.73 -16.75
C HIS A 341 -19.25 -6.24 -16.23
N ARG A 342 -19.19 -5.40 -15.20
CA ARG A 342 -20.32 -4.64 -14.65
C ARG A 342 -19.91 -3.21 -14.31
N ASP A 343 -20.78 -2.24 -14.63
CA ASP A 343 -20.54 -0.82 -14.34
C ASP A 343 -20.49 -0.51 -12.83
N ASP A 344 -21.06 -1.38 -11.98
CA ASP A 344 -21.19 -1.18 -10.54
C ASP A 344 -20.27 -2.08 -9.68
N VAL A 345 -19.43 -2.91 -10.31
CA VAL A 345 -18.52 -3.85 -9.63
C VAL A 345 -17.14 -3.84 -10.26
N ARG A 346 -16.13 -3.34 -9.56
CA ARG A 346 -14.71 -3.39 -9.99
C ARG A 346 -14.08 -4.71 -9.55
N ILE A 347 -13.69 -5.54 -10.51
CA ILE A 347 -12.97 -6.78 -10.25
C ILE A 347 -11.49 -6.44 -10.01
N GLU A 348 -10.96 -6.81 -8.83
CA GLU A 348 -9.59 -6.53 -8.45
C GLU A 348 -8.66 -7.72 -8.72
N SER A 349 -9.11 -8.95 -8.44
CA SER A 349 -8.31 -10.15 -8.71
C SER A 349 -9.11 -11.44 -8.67
N VAL A 350 -8.52 -12.50 -9.23
CA VAL A 350 -8.98 -13.89 -9.10
C VAL A 350 -7.86 -14.77 -8.55
N SER A 351 -8.23 -15.75 -7.73
CA SER A 351 -7.32 -16.68 -7.09
C SER A 351 -7.90 -18.08 -7.03
N PHE A 352 -7.04 -19.09 -6.95
CA PHE A 352 -7.44 -20.49 -7.08
C PHE A 352 -7.06 -21.33 -5.86
N SER A 353 -8.00 -22.18 -5.44
CA SER A 353 -7.77 -23.30 -4.55
C SER A 353 -7.87 -24.61 -5.33
N ARG A 354 -7.82 -25.74 -4.62
CA ARG A 354 -8.03 -27.05 -5.22
C ARG A 354 -9.44 -27.18 -5.80
N ASN A 355 -10.43 -26.69 -5.07
CA ASN A 355 -11.84 -26.97 -5.34
C ASN A 355 -12.64 -25.75 -5.79
N HIS A 356 -12.10 -24.54 -5.59
CA HIS A 356 -12.80 -23.28 -5.81
C HIS A 356 -11.90 -22.24 -6.48
N LEU A 357 -12.51 -21.32 -7.20
CA LEU A 357 -11.93 -20.03 -7.53
C LEU A 357 -12.60 -18.96 -6.64
N ALA A 358 -11.82 -17.96 -6.23
CA ALA A 358 -12.29 -16.82 -5.46
C ALA A 358 -11.93 -15.53 -6.18
N VAL A 359 -12.87 -14.60 -6.23
CA VAL A 359 -12.72 -13.28 -6.84
C VAL A 359 -12.82 -12.24 -5.74
N MET A 360 -11.83 -11.34 -5.70
CA MET A 360 -11.94 -10.11 -4.93
C MET A 360 -12.51 -9.04 -5.86
N ALA A 361 -13.64 -8.47 -5.46
CA ALA A 361 -14.28 -7.40 -6.21
C ALA A 361 -14.90 -6.37 -5.27
N ARG A 362 -14.90 -5.13 -5.73
CA ARG A 362 -15.44 -3.99 -5.02
C ARG A 362 -16.85 -3.68 -5.48
N GLU A 363 -17.75 -3.54 -4.52
CA GLU A 363 -19.12 -3.11 -4.73
C GLU A 363 -19.49 -2.16 -3.60
N ASN A 364 -20.10 -1.02 -3.93
CA ASN A 364 -20.49 0.02 -2.95
C ASN A 364 -19.32 0.40 -2.02
N THR A 365 -18.19 0.87 -2.56
CA THR A 365 -16.99 1.34 -1.84
C THR A 365 -16.21 0.33 -1.01
N THR A 366 -16.60 -0.95 -0.98
CA THR A 366 -15.95 -1.98 -0.15
C THR A 366 -15.54 -3.19 -0.97
N VAL A 367 -14.40 -3.79 -0.63
CA VAL A 367 -13.95 -5.05 -1.23
C VAL A 367 -14.61 -6.24 -0.55
N LYS A 368 -15.12 -7.16 -1.38
CA LYS A 368 -15.77 -8.39 -0.98
C LYS A 368 -15.15 -9.58 -1.71
N VAL A 369 -15.35 -10.77 -1.14
CA VAL A 369 -14.95 -12.04 -1.75
C VAL A 369 -16.18 -12.74 -2.33
N PHE A 370 -16.03 -13.22 -3.56
CA PHE A 370 -16.99 -14.01 -4.31
C PHE A 370 -16.36 -15.36 -4.64
N VAL A 371 -17.07 -16.47 -4.52
CA VAL A 371 -16.53 -17.82 -4.74
C VAL A 371 -17.38 -18.61 -5.72
N ALA A 372 -16.74 -19.52 -6.45
CA ALA A 372 -17.41 -20.50 -7.28
C ALA A 372 -16.65 -21.84 -7.25
N PRO A 373 -17.32 -22.98 -7.51
CA PRO A 373 -16.65 -24.26 -7.68
C PRO A 373 -15.69 -24.20 -8.88
N ARG A 374 -14.48 -24.72 -8.70
CA ARG A 374 -13.47 -24.80 -9.77
C ARG A 374 -13.92 -25.74 -10.90
N SER A 375 -14.71 -26.75 -10.58
CA SER A 375 -15.32 -27.65 -11.58
C SER A 375 -16.20 -26.91 -12.60
N SER A 376 -16.68 -25.71 -12.28
CA SER A 376 -17.41 -24.86 -13.22
C SER A 376 -16.56 -24.41 -14.40
N LEU A 377 -15.22 -24.37 -14.28
CA LEU A 377 -14.33 -23.99 -15.37
C LEU A 377 -14.45 -24.95 -16.57
N SER A 378 -14.47 -26.25 -16.33
CA SER A 378 -14.57 -27.26 -17.41
C SER A 378 -15.90 -27.14 -18.15
N HIS A 379 -17.00 -26.92 -17.42
CA HIS A 379 -18.30 -26.68 -18.04
C HIS A 379 -18.31 -25.37 -18.84
N GLN A 380 -17.75 -24.31 -18.26
CA GLN A 380 -17.74 -23.00 -18.88
C GLN A 380 -16.88 -22.98 -20.16
N LEU A 381 -15.73 -23.63 -20.16
CA LEU A 381 -14.91 -23.82 -21.36
C LEU A 381 -15.62 -24.62 -22.46
N ALA A 382 -16.53 -25.53 -22.11
CA ALA A 382 -17.26 -26.34 -23.08
C ALA A 382 -18.47 -25.60 -23.68
N VAL A 383 -19.14 -24.76 -22.89
CA VAL A 383 -20.37 -24.07 -23.31
C VAL A 383 -20.10 -22.65 -23.83
N GLY A 384 -19.14 -21.94 -23.25
CA GLY A 384 -18.82 -20.57 -23.60
C GLY A 384 -19.96 -19.58 -23.32
N ASP A 385 -20.69 -19.75 -22.20
CA ASP A 385 -21.83 -18.88 -21.89
C ASP A 385 -21.34 -17.45 -21.59
N PRO A 386 -21.78 -16.40 -22.33
CA PRO A 386 -21.33 -15.03 -22.11
C PRO A 386 -21.72 -14.46 -20.73
N ARG A 387 -22.61 -15.12 -19.99
CA ARG A 387 -22.96 -14.72 -18.61
C ARG A 387 -21.89 -15.11 -17.59
N GLY A 388 -20.91 -15.93 -17.98
CA GLY A 388 -19.86 -16.43 -17.08
C GLY A 388 -20.37 -17.47 -16.07
N ILE A 389 -19.59 -17.63 -15.01
CA ILE A 389 -19.87 -18.51 -13.88
C ILE A 389 -20.68 -17.75 -12.82
N GLU A 390 -21.59 -18.44 -12.16
CA GLU A 390 -22.28 -17.92 -10.99
C GLU A 390 -21.35 -17.94 -9.76
N PHE A 391 -21.13 -16.76 -9.16
CA PHE A 391 -20.38 -16.62 -7.91
C PHE A 391 -21.30 -16.27 -6.75
N THR A 392 -20.96 -16.78 -5.57
CA THR A 392 -21.66 -16.47 -4.31
C THR A 392 -20.72 -15.77 -3.32
N GLN A 393 -21.27 -14.92 -2.46
CA GLN A 393 -20.52 -14.35 -1.35
C GLN A 393 -20.60 -15.27 -0.13
N PRO A 394 -19.56 -15.35 0.71
CA PRO A 394 -19.67 -16.00 2.02
C PRO A 394 -20.80 -15.38 2.85
N GLY A 395 -21.68 -16.22 3.41
CA GLY A 395 -22.68 -15.79 4.39
C GLY A 395 -22.03 -15.42 5.72
N GLY A 396 -22.70 -14.56 6.51
CA GLY A 396 -22.33 -14.31 7.92
C GLY A 396 -21.65 -12.98 8.24
N PHE A 397 -21.26 -12.18 7.24
CA PHE A 397 -20.84 -10.80 7.45
C PHE A 397 -22.05 -9.86 7.46
N SER A 398 -22.17 -9.02 8.49
CA SER A 398 -23.38 -8.21 8.74
C SER A 398 -23.15 -6.70 8.76
N GLU A 399 -21.90 -6.25 8.79
CA GLU A 399 -21.57 -4.83 8.69
C GLU A 399 -21.72 -4.34 7.26
N GLU A 400 -22.07 -3.06 7.10
CA GLU A 400 -22.06 -2.40 5.78
C GLU A 400 -20.63 -2.07 5.33
N LEU A 401 -19.81 -1.56 6.24
CA LEU A 401 -18.46 -1.05 5.98
C LEU A 401 -17.39 -2.03 6.44
N TYR A 402 -17.19 -3.10 5.68
CA TYR A 402 -16.15 -4.10 5.95
C TYR A 402 -15.28 -4.34 4.72
N THR A 403 -14.12 -4.94 4.97
CA THR A 403 -13.23 -5.46 3.94
C THR A 403 -13.10 -6.96 4.16
N SER A 404 -13.31 -7.74 3.10
CA SER A 404 -12.98 -9.16 3.10
C SER A 404 -12.05 -9.48 1.92
N SER A 405 -11.03 -10.30 2.19
CA SER A 405 -10.03 -10.71 1.21
C SER A 405 -9.58 -12.15 1.44
N CYS A 406 -8.98 -12.78 0.45
CA CYS A 406 -8.37 -14.10 0.63
C CYS A 406 -6.95 -13.98 1.20
N SER A 407 -6.64 -14.71 2.27
CA SER A 407 -5.31 -14.74 2.89
C SER A 407 -4.36 -15.68 2.13
N GLY A 408 -3.91 -15.28 0.94
CA GLY A 408 -2.98 -16.05 0.11
C GLY A 408 -3.51 -17.44 -0.26
N MET A 409 -4.09 -17.57 -1.44
CA MET A 409 -4.64 -18.86 -1.87
C MET A 409 -3.54 -19.81 -2.37
N ASN A 410 -3.66 -21.07 -1.97
CA ASN A 410 -2.83 -22.14 -2.49
C ASN A 410 -3.71 -23.02 -3.38
N ILE A 411 -3.33 -23.17 -4.65
CA ILE A 411 -4.04 -24.00 -5.63
C ILE A 411 -4.24 -25.45 -5.19
N MET A 412 -3.45 -25.93 -4.23
CA MET A 412 -3.55 -27.28 -3.68
C MET A 412 -4.38 -27.35 -2.38
N SER A 413 -4.74 -26.21 -1.78
CA SER A 413 -5.54 -26.12 -0.56
C SER A 413 -7.01 -26.45 -0.85
N PRO A 414 -7.66 -27.28 -0.03
CA PRO A 414 -9.10 -27.50 -0.09
C PRO A 414 -9.91 -26.49 0.74
N VAL A 415 -9.23 -25.64 1.53
CA VAL A 415 -9.84 -24.62 2.41
C VAL A 415 -9.50 -23.23 1.87
N ILE A 416 -10.48 -22.32 1.88
CA ILE A 416 -10.28 -20.91 1.59
C ILE A 416 -10.09 -20.19 2.92
N ARG A 417 -9.00 -19.44 3.07
CA ARG A 417 -8.80 -18.59 4.23
C ARG A 417 -9.17 -17.16 3.88
N LEU A 418 -10.05 -16.58 4.69
CA LEU A 418 -10.52 -15.21 4.53
C LEU A 418 -9.96 -14.34 5.65
N ASN A 419 -9.49 -13.15 5.29
CA ASN A 419 -9.37 -12.04 6.22
C ASN A 419 -10.69 -11.26 6.21
N TYR A 420 -11.07 -10.74 7.36
CA TYR A 420 -12.20 -9.85 7.55
C TYR A 420 -11.82 -8.75 8.55
N THR A 421 -12.17 -7.51 8.26
CA THR A 421 -12.05 -6.40 9.21
C THR A 421 -13.04 -5.30 8.83
N SER A 422 -13.31 -4.39 9.77
CA SER A 422 -14.05 -3.16 9.52
C SER A 422 -13.46 -2.05 10.36
N PHE A 423 -14.09 -0.88 10.36
CA PHE A 423 -13.72 0.19 11.30
C PHE A 423 -13.96 -0.18 12.78
N LEU A 424 -14.82 -1.17 13.05
CA LEU A 424 -15.24 -1.59 14.41
C LEU A 424 -14.86 -3.04 14.74
N THR A 425 -14.50 -3.86 13.76
CA THR A 425 -14.11 -5.26 13.98
C THR A 425 -12.62 -5.42 13.74
N PRO A 426 -11.85 -5.79 14.79
CA PRO A 426 -10.44 -6.14 14.66
C PRO A 426 -10.22 -7.21 13.60
N SER A 427 -9.01 -7.22 13.02
CA SER A 427 -8.65 -8.17 11.97
C SER A 427 -8.92 -9.61 12.40
N SER A 428 -9.74 -10.28 11.61
CA SER A 428 -10.24 -11.62 11.84
C SER A 428 -9.87 -12.54 10.69
N VAL A 429 -9.52 -13.78 11.02
CA VAL A 429 -9.16 -14.83 10.07
C VAL A 429 -10.16 -15.97 10.19
N TYR A 430 -10.79 -16.31 9.09
CA TYR A 430 -11.75 -17.40 8.97
C TYR A 430 -11.21 -18.48 8.03
N ASP A 431 -11.42 -19.75 8.38
CA ASP A 431 -11.46 -20.81 7.37
C ASP A 431 -12.90 -20.90 6.85
N TYR A 432 -13.07 -20.75 5.54
CA TYR A 432 -14.35 -20.76 4.86
C TYR A 432 -14.50 -22.04 4.02
N PHE A 433 -15.68 -22.67 4.14
CA PHE A 433 -16.08 -23.87 3.44
C PHE A 433 -17.27 -23.55 2.51
N PRO A 434 -17.01 -23.23 1.22
CA PRO A 434 -18.07 -22.77 0.30
C PRO A 434 -19.21 -23.77 0.09
N ASP A 435 -18.92 -25.07 0.13
CA ASP A 435 -19.92 -26.13 -0.10
C ASP A 435 -21.04 -26.15 0.97
N THR A 436 -20.73 -25.68 2.19
CA THR A 436 -21.65 -25.64 3.33
C THR A 436 -21.99 -24.24 3.81
N ASP A 437 -21.39 -23.21 3.18
CA ASP A 437 -21.41 -21.81 3.63
C ASP A 437 -21.00 -21.64 5.11
N GLU A 438 -20.02 -22.44 5.56
CA GLU A 438 -19.55 -22.41 6.95
C GLU A 438 -18.31 -21.53 7.11
N LEU A 439 -18.38 -20.56 8.03
CA LEU A 439 -17.26 -19.75 8.49
C LEU A 439 -16.78 -20.22 9.87
N VAL A 440 -15.54 -20.72 9.92
CA VAL A 440 -14.88 -21.09 11.18
C VAL A 440 -13.90 -20.00 11.57
N LEU A 441 -14.25 -19.20 12.57
CA LEU A 441 -13.35 -18.19 13.14
C LEU A 441 -12.12 -18.90 13.72
N ARG A 442 -10.94 -18.59 13.16
CA ARG A 442 -9.66 -19.07 13.67
C ARG A 442 -9.07 -18.12 14.68
N ARG A 443 -9.23 -16.81 14.42
CA ARG A 443 -8.70 -15.77 15.28
C ARG A 443 -9.35 -14.44 14.95
N GLU A 444 -9.73 -13.72 15.98
CA GLU A 444 -9.91 -12.27 15.93
C GLU A 444 -8.73 -11.66 16.70
N THR A 445 -8.10 -10.62 16.14
CA THR A 445 -6.99 -9.94 16.81
C THR A 445 -7.50 -9.30 18.09
N PRO A 446 -7.00 -9.71 19.27
CA PRO A 446 -7.51 -9.17 20.52
C PRO A 446 -7.07 -7.72 20.70
N VAL A 447 -8.00 -6.89 21.14
CA VAL A 447 -7.76 -5.48 21.49
C VAL A 447 -8.18 -5.31 22.95
N LEU A 448 -7.20 -5.11 23.82
CA LEU A 448 -7.40 -5.11 25.26
C LEU A 448 -8.20 -3.86 25.68
N GLY A 449 -9.30 -4.07 26.40
CA GLY A 449 -10.16 -2.97 26.89
C GLY A 449 -11.00 -2.29 25.80
N TYR A 450 -11.10 -2.89 24.60
CA TYR A 450 -11.97 -2.41 23.54
C TYR A 450 -13.35 -3.07 23.64
N GLU A 451 -14.39 -2.26 23.71
CA GLU A 451 -15.78 -2.70 23.62
C GLU A 451 -16.40 -2.11 22.36
N ARG A 452 -16.85 -2.99 21.46
CA ARG A 452 -17.31 -2.60 20.12
C ARG A 452 -18.46 -1.59 20.14
N ASP A 453 -19.40 -1.76 21.07
CA ASP A 453 -20.62 -0.97 21.19
C ASP A 453 -20.38 0.49 21.66
N GLN A 454 -19.16 0.80 22.12
CA GLN A 454 -18.75 2.17 22.43
C GLN A 454 -18.51 3.03 21.19
N TYR A 455 -18.47 2.44 20.00
CA TYR A 455 -18.12 3.12 18.76
C TYR A 455 -19.16 2.85 17.68
N THR A 456 -19.29 3.79 16.74
CA THR A 456 -20.11 3.64 15.55
C THR A 456 -19.34 4.05 14.31
N ALA A 457 -19.62 3.35 13.21
CA ALA A 457 -19.10 3.67 11.89
C ALA A 457 -20.23 3.57 10.86
N TYR A 458 -20.36 4.57 9.99
CA TYR A 458 -21.41 4.61 8.96
C TYR A 458 -20.97 5.45 7.77
N ARG A 459 -21.67 5.28 6.65
CA ARG A 459 -21.42 6.04 5.42
C ARG A 459 -22.29 7.28 5.34
N MET A 460 -21.70 8.37 4.85
CA MET A 460 -22.40 9.55 4.37
C MET A 460 -22.00 9.81 2.91
N TRP A 461 -22.73 10.71 2.25
CA TRP A 461 -22.43 11.11 0.87
C TRP A 461 -22.43 12.63 0.78
N ALA A 462 -21.27 13.21 0.48
CA ALA A 462 -21.10 14.65 0.28
C ALA A 462 -21.34 15.00 -1.20
N PRO A 463 -22.11 16.06 -1.51
CA PRO A 463 -22.25 16.51 -2.90
C PRO A 463 -21.01 17.28 -3.34
N ALA A 464 -20.40 16.87 -4.45
CA ALA A 464 -19.42 17.66 -5.17
C ALA A 464 -20.10 18.78 -5.98
N ALA A 465 -19.35 19.84 -6.31
CA ALA A 465 -19.86 20.97 -7.09
C ALA A 465 -20.41 20.58 -8.48
N ASP A 466 -19.90 19.49 -9.08
CA ASP A 466 -20.34 18.95 -10.37
C ASP A 466 -21.48 17.91 -10.27
N GLY A 467 -21.95 17.63 -9.05
CA GLY A 467 -23.05 16.71 -8.78
C GLY A 467 -22.62 15.27 -8.48
N ALA A 468 -21.33 14.93 -8.53
CA ALA A 468 -20.85 13.65 -8.03
C ALA A 468 -21.14 13.52 -6.52
N MET A 469 -21.43 12.30 -6.05
CA MET A 469 -21.63 12.03 -4.63
C MET A 469 -20.38 11.36 -4.07
N ILE A 470 -19.65 12.07 -3.23
CA ILE A 470 -18.39 11.61 -2.63
C ILE A 470 -18.73 10.79 -1.38
N PRO A 471 -18.38 9.50 -1.32
CA PRO A 471 -18.59 8.71 -0.13
C PRO A 471 -17.69 9.19 1.01
N LEU A 472 -18.24 9.24 2.23
CA LEU A 472 -17.51 9.51 3.47
C LEU A 472 -17.71 8.36 4.45
N SER A 473 -16.64 7.81 4.99
CA SER A 473 -16.70 6.89 6.14
C SER A 473 -16.51 7.68 7.43
N VAL A 474 -17.51 7.69 8.30
CA VAL A 474 -17.54 8.48 9.54
C VAL A 474 -17.44 7.55 10.75
N MET A 475 -16.51 7.82 11.65
CA MET A 475 -16.27 7.06 12.89
C MET A 475 -16.26 7.98 14.10
N HIS A 476 -16.99 7.60 15.15
CA HIS A 476 -17.03 8.33 16.43
C HIS A 476 -17.52 7.45 17.58
N LEU A 477 -17.44 7.96 18.82
CA LEU A 477 -18.05 7.33 19.99
C LEU A 477 -19.57 7.22 19.83
N ALA A 478 -20.16 6.08 20.17
CA ALA A 478 -21.58 5.82 19.98
C ALA A 478 -22.47 6.80 20.76
N ASP A 479 -22.01 7.26 21.93
CA ASP A 479 -22.71 8.19 22.82
C ASP A 479 -22.32 9.67 22.60
N VAL A 480 -21.64 10.00 21.49
CA VAL A 480 -21.28 11.39 21.17
C VAL A 480 -22.52 12.28 21.16
N ASP A 481 -22.48 13.39 21.91
CA ASP A 481 -23.60 14.32 21.99
C ASP A 481 -23.70 15.16 20.72
N LYS A 482 -24.49 14.69 19.74
CA LYS A 482 -24.73 15.39 18.47
C LYS A 482 -25.45 16.75 18.63
N THR A 483 -25.81 17.18 19.83
CA THR A 483 -26.31 18.54 20.09
C THR A 483 -25.20 19.56 20.34
N GLN A 484 -23.97 19.10 20.55
CA GLN A 484 -22.77 19.92 20.61
C GLN A 484 -21.92 19.71 19.35
N PRO A 485 -21.21 20.75 18.88
CA PRO A 485 -20.27 20.61 17.79
C PRO A 485 -18.98 19.91 18.27
N HIS A 486 -18.47 18.97 17.46
CA HIS A 486 -17.29 18.16 17.75
C HIS A 486 -16.15 18.44 16.78
N PRO A 487 -14.88 18.32 17.23
CA PRO A 487 -13.74 18.44 16.33
C PRO A 487 -13.71 17.26 15.34
N VAL A 488 -13.23 17.52 14.13
CA VAL A 488 -13.12 16.52 13.06
C VAL A 488 -11.66 16.36 12.66
N ILE A 489 -11.22 15.12 12.48
CA ILE A 489 -10.01 14.78 11.71
C ILE A 489 -10.46 14.14 10.41
N GLN A 490 -10.21 14.83 9.29
CA GLN A 490 -10.54 14.37 7.95
C GLN A 490 -9.29 13.87 7.23
N TYR A 491 -9.33 12.62 6.77
CA TYR A 491 -8.25 11.95 6.04
C TYR A 491 -8.60 11.78 4.55
N GLY A 492 -7.59 11.88 3.68
CA GLY A 492 -7.74 11.63 2.24
C GLY A 492 -6.44 11.21 1.54
N TYR A 493 -6.57 10.55 0.39
CA TYR A 493 -5.44 10.11 -0.46
C TYR A 493 -5.65 10.47 -1.94
N GLY A 494 -6.55 9.77 -2.65
CA GLY A 494 -7.08 10.19 -3.95
C GLY A 494 -6.13 10.10 -5.14
N SER A 495 -5.28 9.06 -5.23
CA SER A 495 -4.39 8.83 -6.38
C SER A 495 -4.20 7.33 -6.65
N TYR A 496 -3.76 6.97 -7.86
CA TYR A 496 -3.39 5.60 -8.28
C TYR A 496 -4.48 4.53 -8.19
N GLU A 497 -5.76 4.91 -8.16
CA GLU A 497 -6.88 3.99 -7.86
C GLU A 497 -6.82 3.39 -6.44
N ALA A 498 -5.92 3.87 -5.59
CA ALA A 498 -5.79 3.37 -4.22
C ALA A 498 -7.03 3.73 -3.40
N SER A 499 -7.69 2.71 -2.85
CA SER A 499 -8.93 2.85 -2.08
C SER A 499 -8.65 2.85 -0.59
N MET A 500 -9.28 3.76 0.16
CA MET A 500 -9.12 3.85 1.61
C MET A 500 -10.09 2.92 2.34
N ASP A 501 -9.90 1.61 2.14
CA ASP A 501 -10.81 0.57 2.60
C ASP A 501 -11.01 0.51 4.13
N PRO A 502 -12.17 0.00 4.61
CA PRO A 502 -12.39 -0.21 6.04
C PRO A 502 -11.34 -1.12 6.67
N TYR A 503 -10.67 -0.60 7.70
CA TYR A 503 -9.78 -1.39 8.55
C TYR A 503 -9.77 -0.89 10.00
N PHE A 504 -9.57 -1.83 10.92
CA PHE A 504 -9.50 -1.53 12.34
C PHE A 504 -8.14 -0.94 12.71
N SER A 505 -8.15 0.22 13.37
CA SER A 505 -6.94 0.88 13.87
C SER A 505 -7.02 1.06 15.38
N VAL A 506 -6.15 0.36 16.12
CA VAL A 506 -6.02 0.51 17.58
C VAL A 506 -5.69 1.95 17.94
N ALA A 507 -4.83 2.61 17.16
CA ALA A 507 -4.43 3.99 17.42
C ALA A 507 -5.59 4.97 17.22
N ARG A 508 -6.48 4.73 16.25
CA ARG A 508 -7.62 5.60 15.99
C ARG A 508 -8.53 5.72 17.21
N LEU A 509 -8.61 4.69 18.06
CA LEU A 509 -9.37 4.73 19.31
C LEU A 509 -8.94 5.91 20.20
N SER A 510 -7.65 6.25 20.25
CA SER A 510 -7.15 7.40 21.02
C SER A 510 -7.70 8.74 20.53
N VAL A 511 -8.05 8.86 19.24
CA VAL A 511 -8.75 10.02 18.68
C VAL A 511 -10.22 10.00 19.10
N LEU A 512 -10.88 8.85 18.89
CA LEU A 512 -12.32 8.71 19.15
C LEU A 512 -12.65 8.90 20.65
N ASP A 513 -11.84 8.32 21.54
CA ASP A 513 -12.01 8.41 23.00
C ASP A 513 -11.89 9.84 23.55
N ARG A 514 -11.35 10.76 22.75
CA ARG A 514 -11.25 12.19 23.07
C ARG A 514 -12.40 13.01 22.46
N GLY A 515 -13.43 12.35 21.93
CA GLY A 515 -14.62 12.97 21.37
C GLY A 515 -14.45 13.53 19.95
N ALA A 516 -13.28 13.34 19.33
CA ALA A 516 -13.08 13.75 17.94
C ALA A 516 -13.72 12.74 16.97
N VAL A 517 -14.33 13.26 15.91
CA VAL A 517 -14.89 12.46 14.83
C VAL A 517 -13.80 12.24 13.79
N PHE A 518 -13.56 10.99 13.40
CA PHE A 518 -12.65 10.65 12.33
C PHE A 518 -13.44 10.42 11.04
N VAL A 519 -13.05 11.07 9.95
CA VAL A 519 -13.72 10.95 8.65
C VAL A 519 -12.70 10.61 7.57
N ILE A 520 -13.00 9.61 6.75
CA ILE A 520 -12.25 9.31 5.53
C ILE A 520 -13.08 9.81 4.35
N ALA A 521 -12.50 10.68 3.51
CA ALA A 521 -13.12 11.14 2.28
C ALA A 521 -12.64 10.30 1.10
N HIS A 522 -13.56 9.56 0.47
CA HIS A 522 -13.29 8.68 -0.67
C HIS A 522 -13.36 9.45 -2.00
N ILE A 523 -12.47 10.43 -2.12
CA ILE A 523 -12.41 11.40 -3.22
C ILE A 523 -11.99 10.77 -4.55
N ARG A 524 -12.34 11.41 -5.68
CA ARG A 524 -11.88 10.99 -7.02
C ARG A 524 -10.36 10.93 -7.09
N GLY A 525 -9.87 10.02 -7.94
CA GLY A 525 -8.48 9.58 -7.99
C GLY A 525 -8.22 8.32 -7.14
N GLY A 526 -9.09 8.02 -6.17
CA GLY A 526 -9.19 6.70 -5.54
C GLY A 526 -9.98 5.70 -6.39
N GLY A 527 -10.09 4.45 -5.92
CA GLY A 527 -10.77 3.35 -6.62
C GLY A 527 -12.13 2.95 -6.04
N GLU A 528 -12.64 3.69 -5.05
CA GLU A 528 -13.79 3.26 -4.25
C GLU A 528 -15.07 3.04 -5.08
N MET A 529 -15.24 3.78 -6.18
CA MET A 529 -16.39 3.65 -7.07
C MET A 529 -16.03 3.01 -8.42
N GLY A 530 -14.90 2.30 -8.48
CA GLY A 530 -14.39 1.65 -9.68
C GLY A 530 -13.48 2.55 -10.51
N ARG A 531 -13.10 2.06 -11.70
CA ARG A 531 -12.03 2.65 -12.52
C ARG A 531 -12.33 4.08 -12.97
N SER A 532 -13.60 4.39 -13.25
CA SER A 532 -14.00 5.75 -13.65
C SER A 532 -13.69 6.78 -12.55
N TRP A 533 -13.90 6.43 -11.28
CA TRP A 533 -13.61 7.29 -10.12
C TRP A 533 -12.14 7.69 -10.05
N TYR A 534 -11.25 6.78 -10.42
CA TYR A 534 -9.82 7.05 -10.55
C TYR A 534 -9.52 7.92 -11.78
N THR A 535 -10.04 7.56 -12.95
CA THR A 535 -9.75 8.29 -14.19
C THR A 535 -10.27 9.73 -14.20
N GLU A 536 -11.31 10.01 -13.42
CA GLU A 536 -11.85 11.36 -13.20
C GLU A 536 -11.10 12.16 -12.12
N GLY A 537 -10.05 11.60 -11.52
CA GLY A 537 -9.17 12.28 -10.57
C GLY A 537 -7.69 12.09 -10.90
N LYS A 538 -7.33 11.97 -12.18
CA LYS A 538 -5.94 11.86 -12.67
C LYS A 538 -5.68 12.78 -13.86
N LYS A 539 -4.40 13.01 -14.21
CA LYS A 539 -3.98 13.86 -15.33
C LYS A 539 -4.73 15.21 -15.35
N LEU A 540 -5.34 15.58 -16.49
CA LEU A 540 -6.07 16.85 -16.67
C LEU A 540 -7.41 16.94 -15.90
N THR A 541 -7.77 15.92 -15.13
CA THR A 541 -8.89 15.96 -14.18
C THR A 541 -8.44 15.94 -12.72
N LYS A 542 -7.11 15.97 -12.45
CA LYS A 542 -6.56 15.79 -11.10
C LYS A 542 -7.16 16.72 -10.05
N LYS A 543 -7.53 17.95 -10.42
CA LYS A 543 -8.15 18.93 -9.51
C LYS A 543 -9.44 18.46 -8.87
N ASN A 544 -10.16 17.51 -9.48
CA ASN A 544 -11.34 16.89 -8.88
C ASN A 544 -11.00 16.26 -7.52
N THR A 545 -9.82 15.65 -7.38
CA THR A 545 -9.29 15.14 -6.09
C THR A 545 -9.34 16.23 -5.00
N PHE A 546 -8.83 17.42 -5.32
CA PHE A 546 -8.70 18.52 -4.36
C PHE A 546 -10.05 19.18 -4.08
N THR A 547 -10.86 19.41 -5.12
CA THR A 547 -12.18 20.00 -4.96
C THR A 547 -13.15 19.07 -4.23
N ASP A 548 -13.10 17.76 -4.48
CA ASP A 548 -13.92 16.78 -3.76
C ASP A 548 -13.59 16.78 -2.26
N PHE A 549 -12.31 16.90 -1.91
CA PHE A 549 -11.91 16.97 -0.51
C PHE A 549 -12.39 18.25 0.17
N ILE A 550 -12.36 19.38 -0.55
CA ILE A 550 -12.88 20.66 -0.08
C ILE A 550 -14.41 20.62 0.05
N ASP A 551 -15.11 20.08 -0.94
CA ASP A 551 -16.58 19.93 -0.92
C ASP A 551 -17.02 18.99 0.20
N SER A 552 -16.24 17.93 0.48
CA SER A 552 -16.43 17.06 1.64
C SER A 552 -16.27 17.83 2.95
N THR A 553 -15.28 18.71 3.04
CA THR A 553 -15.09 19.60 4.20
C THR A 553 -16.29 20.51 4.39
N ASP A 554 -16.80 21.11 3.31
CA ASP A 554 -17.93 22.03 3.35
C ASP A 554 -19.23 21.33 3.74
N PHE A 555 -19.44 20.12 3.23
CA PHE A 555 -20.54 19.27 3.66
C PHE A 555 -20.44 18.95 5.15
N LEU A 556 -19.27 18.53 5.65
CA LEU A 556 -19.07 18.24 7.07
C LEU A 556 -19.32 19.47 7.94
N ALA A 557 -18.76 20.63 7.58
CA ALA A 557 -18.96 21.89 8.32
C ALA A 557 -20.43 22.34 8.36
N SER A 558 -21.26 21.93 7.38
CA SER A 558 -22.69 22.21 7.38
C SER A 558 -23.50 21.38 8.38
N LEU A 559 -22.92 20.29 8.92
CA LEU A 559 -23.60 19.40 9.85
C LEU A 559 -23.62 20.03 11.25
N PRO A 560 -24.77 20.03 11.96
CA PRO A 560 -24.92 20.75 13.22
C PRO A 560 -24.07 20.19 14.37
N TRP A 561 -23.51 19.00 14.20
CA TRP A 561 -22.67 18.32 15.19
C TRP A 561 -21.17 18.44 14.88
N VAL A 562 -20.79 19.11 13.79
CA VAL A 562 -19.39 19.40 13.45
C VAL A 562 -19.06 20.82 13.89
N ASP A 563 -17.88 21.00 14.48
CA ASP A 563 -17.32 22.31 14.71
C ASP A 563 -16.49 22.76 13.50
N GLU A 564 -17.03 23.69 12.70
CA GLU A 564 -16.34 24.22 11.52
C GLU A 564 -14.99 24.91 11.84
N GLN A 565 -14.76 25.32 13.09
CA GLN A 565 -13.51 25.95 13.53
C GLN A 565 -12.50 24.94 14.11
N ARG A 566 -12.88 23.65 14.18
CA ARG A 566 -12.02 22.57 14.66
C ARG A 566 -12.04 21.40 13.67
N ILE A 567 -11.63 21.68 12.42
CA ILE A 567 -11.39 20.67 11.40
C ILE A 567 -9.88 20.56 11.13
N GLY A 568 -9.31 19.40 11.45
CA GLY A 568 -7.94 19.03 11.12
C GLY A 568 -7.92 18.10 9.91
N ILE A 569 -6.88 18.21 9.08
CA ILE A 569 -6.72 17.36 7.89
C ILE A 569 -5.41 16.58 7.93
N MET A 570 -5.42 15.39 7.36
CA MET A 570 -4.22 14.58 7.18
C MET A 570 -4.21 13.77 5.89
N GLY A 571 -3.02 13.59 5.33
CA GLY A 571 -2.77 12.79 4.13
C GLY A 571 -1.27 12.52 3.99
N GLY A 572 -0.92 11.37 3.40
CA GLY A 572 0.46 10.92 3.25
C GLY A 572 0.85 10.61 1.81
N SER A 573 2.13 10.77 1.43
CA SER A 573 2.61 10.51 0.06
C SER A 573 1.85 11.38 -0.96
N ALA A 574 1.13 10.80 -1.93
CA ALA A 574 0.21 11.53 -2.80
C ALA A 574 -1.00 12.15 -2.07
N GLY A 575 -1.37 11.63 -0.89
CA GLY A 575 -2.25 12.35 0.03
C GLY A 575 -1.62 13.63 0.60
N GLY A 576 -0.29 13.72 0.61
CA GLY A 576 0.45 14.96 0.92
C GLY A 576 0.39 16.00 -0.20
N LEU A 577 0.37 15.56 -1.47
CA LEU A 577 0.03 16.43 -2.61
C LEU A 577 -1.36 17.04 -2.40
N LEU A 578 -2.34 16.21 -2.05
CA LEU A 578 -3.69 16.64 -1.69
C LEU A 578 -3.67 17.71 -0.58
N MET A 579 -2.98 17.44 0.54
CA MET A 579 -2.87 18.40 1.65
C MET A 579 -2.31 19.75 1.18
N GLY A 580 -1.17 19.73 0.47
CA GLY A 580 -0.54 20.96 -0.01
C GLY A 580 -1.40 21.76 -0.99
N ALA A 581 -2.07 21.08 -1.93
CA ALA A 581 -2.94 21.73 -2.91
C ALA A 581 -4.19 22.35 -2.26
N VAL A 582 -4.84 21.59 -1.36
CA VAL A 582 -6.03 22.03 -0.63
C VAL A 582 -5.73 23.23 0.27
N LEU A 583 -4.57 23.25 0.95
CA LEU A 583 -4.13 24.40 1.73
C LEU A 583 -3.88 25.64 0.87
N ASN A 584 -3.42 25.48 -0.37
CA ASN A 584 -3.30 26.62 -1.27
C ASN A 584 -4.67 27.11 -1.77
N MET A 585 -5.65 26.22 -1.95
CA MET A 585 -6.98 26.56 -2.47
C MET A 585 -7.90 27.15 -1.40
N ALA A 586 -7.97 26.54 -0.21
CA ALA A 586 -8.94 26.87 0.83
C ALA A 586 -8.36 26.77 2.27
N PRO A 587 -7.25 27.47 2.58
CA PRO A 587 -6.59 27.35 3.88
C PRO A 587 -7.50 27.73 5.06
N GLN A 588 -8.47 28.62 4.84
CA GLN A 588 -9.38 29.12 5.87
C GLN A 588 -10.37 28.08 6.41
N LYS A 589 -10.49 26.90 5.77
CA LYS A 589 -11.43 25.84 6.17
C LYS A 589 -10.85 24.92 7.26
N TYR A 590 -9.58 25.10 7.61
CA TYR A 590 -8.84 24.16 8.43
C TYR A 590 -8.18 24.85 9.61
N THR A 591 -8.03 24.09 10.69
CA THR A 591 -7.36 24.53 11.93
C THR A 591 -5.94 23.99 12.00
N ALA A 592 -5.74 22.76 11.53
CA ALA A 592 -4.44 22.10 11.47
C ALA A 592 -4.35 21.15 10.27
N CYS A 593 -3.14 20.97 9.75
CA CYS A 593 -2.82 20.05 8.68
C CYS A 593 -1.57 19.26 9.04
N LEU A 594 -1.66 17.94 8.93
CA LEU A 594 -0.53 17.02 9.05
C LEU A 594 -0.28 16.36 7.69
N ALA A 595 0.87 16.63 7.08
CA ALA A 595 1.26 16.09 5.80
C ALA A 595 2.44 15.11 5.99
N GLN A 596 2.20 13.82 5.75
CA GLN A 596 3.20 12.75 5.94
C GLN A 596 3.89 12.44 4.61
N VAL A 597 5.23 12.38 4.59
CA VAL A 597 6.08 12.18 3.40
C VAL A 597 5.50 12.85 2.13
N PRO A 598 5.21 14.17 2.17
CA PRO A 598 4.23 14.74 1.26
C PRO A 598 4.84 15.14 -0.10
N PHE A 599 4.22 14.68 -1.19
CA PHE A 599 4.61 15.02 -2.57
C PHE A 599 4.19 16.46 -2.93
N VAL A 600 5.02 17.44 -2.59
CA VAL A 600 4.65 18.87 -2.59
C VAL A 600 5.40 19.71 -3.62
N ASP A 601 6.47 19.18 -4.22
CA ASP A 601 7.22 19.81 -5.31
C ASP A 601 6.96 19.09 -6.65
N ALA A 602 5.71 18.68 -6.85
CA ALA A 602 5.31 17.74 -7.89
C ALA A 602 5.74 18.11 -9.32
N LEU A 603 5.69 19.39 -9.71
CA LEU A 603 6.09 19.78 -11.07
C LEU A 603 7.61 19.67 -11.25
N THR A 604 8.40 20.12 -10.28
CA THR A 604 9.87 20.02 -10.35
C THR A 604 10.30 18.57 -10.41
N THR A 605 9.73 17.71 -9.55
CA THR A 605 10.06 16.27 -9.51
C THR A 605 9.70 15.56 -10.82
N ILE A 606 8.49 15.72 -11.35
CA ILE A 606 8.03 15.00 -12.56
C ILE A 606 8.70 15.47 -13.85
N LEU A 607 9.34 16.65 -13.84
CA LEU A 607 10.16 17.12 -14.96
C LEU A 607 11.54 16.45 -15.03
N ASP A 608 11.95 15.73 -13.99
CA ASP A 608 13.22 15.02 -13.93
C ASP A 608 12.99 13.49 -14.00
N PRO A 609 13.17 12.86 -15.19
CA PRO A 609 12.96 11.42 -15.37
C PRO A 609 14.02 10.54 -14.69
N GLU A 610 15.14 11.12 -14.25
CA GLU A 610 16.23 10.37 -13.60
C GLU A 610 15.94 10.12 -12.11
N LEU A 611 14.94 10.83 -11.55
CA LEU A 611 14.48 10.58 -10.19
C LEU A 611 13.62 9.31 -10.12
N PRO A 612 13.64 8.59 -8.99
CA PRO A 612 12.73 7.49 -8.75
C PRO A 612 11.28 7.89 -9.00
N LEU A 613 10.53 6.96 -9.61
CA LEU A 613 9.09 7.07 -9.93
C LEU A 613 8.71 8.12 -10.99
N SER A 614 9.49 9.18 -11.23
CA SER A 614 9.06 10.32 -12.07
C SER A 614 8.56 9.93 -13.47
N ALA A 615 9.32 9.12 -14.21
CA ALA A 615 8.92 8.67 -15.55
C ALA A 615 7.69 7.73 -15.51
N LEU A 616 7.61 6.86 -14.48
CA LEU A 616 6.49 5.94 -14.25
C LEU A 616 5.19 6.69 -13.97
N GLU A 617 5.29 7.87 -13.34
CA GLU A 617 4.16 8.67 -12.92
C GLU A 617 3.63 9.62 -14.00
N TRP A 618 4.23 9.66 -15.20
CA TRP A 618 3.65 10.39 -16.33
C TRP A 618 2.27 9.87 -16.71
N GLU A 619 1.99 8.58 -16.49
CA GLU A 619 0.65 8.03 -16.72
C GLU A 619 -0.32 8.29 -15.55
N GLU A 620 0.15 8.82 -14.41
CA GLU A 620 -0.69 9.33 -13.30
C GLU A 620 -1.00 10.82 -13.46
N TRP A 621 0.03 11.66 -13.58
CA TRP A 621 -0.10 13.13 -13.58
C TRP A 621 -0.17 13.74 -14.98
N GLY A 622 0.32 13.02 -15.99
CA GLY A 622 0.64 13.51 -17.33
C GLY A 622 2.15 13.72 -17.51
N ASN A 623 2.62 13.80 -18.76
CA ASN A 623 4.00 14.15 -19.08
C ASN A 623 4.16 15.67 -19.35
N PRO A 624 4.66 16.47 -18.38
CA PRO A 624 4.85 17.91 -18.54
C PRO A 624 6.10 18.28 -19.36
N ILE A 625 7.01 17.33 -19.62
CA ILE A 625 8.20 17.58 -20.46
C ILE A 625 7.76 17.74 -21.92
N GLU A 626 6.91 16.84 -22.39
CA GLU A 626 6.49 16.80 -23.80
C GLU A 626 5.27 17.68 -24.09
N ASN A 627 4.39 17.89 -23.10
CA ASN A 627 3.12 18.57 -23.31
C ASN A 627 2.98 19.83 -22.43
N ARG A 628 2.89 20.99 -23.08
CA ARG A 628 2.69 22.28 -22.43
C ARG A 628 1.36 22.38 -21.66
N GLU A 629 0.28 21.78 -22.17
CA GLU A 629 -1.01 21.80 -21.47
C GLU A 629 -0.91 21.04 -20.14
N VAL A 630 -0.24 19.89 -20.13
CA VAL A 630 0.04 19.14 -18.91
C VAL A 630 0.92 19.96 -17.97
N TYR A 631 1.99 20.57 -18.49
CA TYR A 631 2.85 21.47 -17.70
C TYR A 631 2.05 22.58 -17.01
N ASP A 632 1.25 23.33 -17.78
CA ASP A 632 0.45 24.44 -17.28
C ASP A 632 -0.60 23.96 -16.26
N TYR A 633 -1.18 22.77 -16.50
CA TYR A 633 -2.16 22.17 -15.59
C TYR A 633 -1.52 21.73 -14.26
N MET A 634 -0.41 20.97 -14.30
CA MET A 634 0.34 20.57 -13.11
C MET A 634 0.81 21.78 -12.32
N LYS A 635 1.41 22.77 -13.01
CA LYS A 635 1.85 24.03 -12.42
C LYS A 635 0.74 24.73 -11.65
N SER A 636 -0.50 24.63 -12.08
CA SER A 636 -1.63 25.30 -11.43
C SER A 636 -2.09 24.67 -10.11
N TYR A 637 -1.56 23.51 -9.72
CA TYR A 637 -1.89 22.86 -8.44
C TYR A 637 -0.67 22.43 -7.61
N SER A 638 0.55 22.34 -8.19
CA SER A 638 1.75 21.93 -7.47
C SER A 638 1.95 22.75 -6.18
N PRO A 639 1.97 22.12 -4.99
CA PRO A 639 1.87 22.86 -3.74
C PRO A 639 2.97 23.91 -3.51
N TYR A 640 4.22 23.57 -3.77
CA TYR A 640 5.38 24.44 -3.55
C TYR A 640 5.31 25.75 -4.35
N GLU A 641 4.88 25.71 -5.60
CA GLU A 641 4.81 26.88 -6.47
C GLU A 641 3.57 27.76 -6.25
N ASN A 642 2.53 27.21 -5.60
CA ASN A 642 1.23 27.87 -5.44
C ASN A 642 0.98 28.43 -4.02
N ILE A 643 2.02 28.52 -3.18
CA ILE A 643 1.92 29.14 -1.86
C ILE A 643 1.55 30.62 -2.00
N ARG A 644 0.56 31.07 -1.22
CA ARG A 644 0.03 32.44 -1.26
C ARG A 644 0.36 33.21 0.01
N ALA A 645 0.47 34.54 -0.11
CA ALA A 645 0.61 35.44 1.03
C ALA A 645 -0.74 35.65 1.75
N THR A 646 -1.26 34.61 2.37
CA THR A 646 -2.50 34.61 3.16
C THR A 646 -2.31 33.84 4.47
N ALA A 647 -3.34 33.78 5.32
CA ALA A 647 -3.30 32.99 6.54
C ALA A 647 -3.41 31.49 6.21
N TYR A 648 -2.52 30.69 6.77
CA TYR A 648 -2.56 29.23 6.71
C TYR A 648 -2.83 28.65 8.11
N PRO A 649 -3.38 27.42 8.22
CA PRO A 649 -3.54 26.73 9.49
C PRO A 649 -2.19 26.34 10.10
N ALA A 650 -2.22 25.71 11.28
CA ALA A 650 -1.03 25.02 11.77
C ALA A 650 -0.65 23.88 10.82
N ILE A 651 0.62 23.82 10.40
CA ILE A 651 1.10 22.82 9.44
C ILE A 651 2.27 22.06 10.07
N ALA A 652 2.23 20.74 9.98
CA ALA A 652 3.37 19.87 10.23
C ALA A 652 3.61 19.00 9.00
N ALA A 653 4.83 19.07 8.44
CA ALA A 653 5.34 18.12 7.48
C ALA A 653 6.21 17.08 8.22
N VAL A 654 5.91 15.80 8.05
CA VAL A 654 6.72 14.70 8.58
C VAL A 654 7.34 13.97 7.40
N THR A 655 8.65 13.70 7.41
CA THR A 655 9.36 13.03 6.31
C THR A 655 10.48 12.16 6.84
N SER A 656 11.17 11.44 5.95
CA SER A 656 12.37 10.67 6.29
C SER A 656 13.51 10.93 5.31
N LEU A 657 14.75 10.91 5.80
CA LEU A 657 15.94 11.24 5.02
C LEU A 657 16.22 10.22 3.90
N ASN A 658 15.93 8.94 4.12
CA ASN A 658 16.16 7.86 3.15
C ASN A 658 14.92 7.49 2.33
N ASP A 659 13.87 8.31 2.37
CA ASP A 659 12.69 8.10 1.53
C ASP A 659 13.05 8.18 0.04
N THR A 660 12.83 7.08 -0.69
CA THR A 660 13.10 6.93 -2.13
C THR A 660 11.85 7.13 -2.99
N ARG A 661 10.67 7.35 -2.40
CA ARG A 661 9.41 7.56 -3.13
C ARG A 661 9.02 9.03 -3.16
N VAL A 662 9.16 9.72 -2.03
CA VAL A 662 9.03 11.17 -1.93
C VAL A 662 10.26 11.70 -1.23
N LEU A 663 11.15 12.33 -2.00
CA LEU A 663 12.45 12.75 -1.46
C LEU A 663 12.26 13.81 -0.35
N TYR A 664 13.04 13.69 0.73
CA TYR A 664 12.99 14.61 1.90
C TYR A 664 13.08 16.09 1.52
N VAL A 665 13.71 16.40 0.39
CA VAL A 665 13.91 17.75 -0.12
C VAL A 665 12.59 18.44 -0.43
N GLU A 666 11.55 17.71 -0.85
CA GLU A 666 10.25 18.29 -1.18
C GLU A 666 9.60 18.97 0.05
N PRO A 667 9.33 18.26 1.17
CA PRO A 667 8.81 18.90 2.37
C PRO A 667 9.77 19.94 2.99
N ALA A 668 11.09 19.76 2.88
CA ALA A 668 12.06 20.73 3.39
C ALA A 668 11.95 22.09 2.66
N LYS A 669 11.92 22.06 1.32
CA LYS A 669 11.70 23.25 0.48
C LYS A 669 10.33 23.88 0.77
N TRP A 670 9.29 23.05 0.88
CA TRP A 670 7.93 23.50 1.13
C TRP A 670 7.79 24.26 2.45
N VAL A 671 8.33 23.73 3.55
CA VAL A 671 8.30 24.40 4.86
C VAL A 671 9.10 25.72 4.84
N ALA A 672 10.27 25.74 4.20
CA ALA A 672 11.07 26.95 4.05
C ALA A 672 10.30 28.04 3.29
N LYS A 673 9.64 27.67 2.18
CA LYS A 673 8.87 28.61 1.35
C LYS A 673 7.57 29.08 2.00
N LEU A 674 6.89 28.21 2.74
CA LEU A 674 5.72 28.60 3.53
C LEU A 674 6.11 29.68 4.54
N ARG A 675 7.18 29.47 5.32
CA ARG A 675 7.67 30.46 6.30
C ARG A 675 8.10 31.79 5.68
N GLU A 676 8.56 31.78 4.42
CA GLU A 676 8.88 33.01 3.69
C GLU A 676 7.62 33.78 3.26
N THR A 677 6.57 33.07 2.85
CA THR A 677 5.51 33.63 2.00
C THR A 677 4.20 33.90 2.74
N ILE A 678 3.79 33.02 3.66
CA ILE A 678 2.47 33.09 4.30
C ILE A 678 2.38 34.31 5.24
N SER A 679 1.15 34.66 5.63
CA SER A 679 0.93 35.74 6.60
C SER A 679 1.71 35.48 7.89
N SER A 680 2.33 36.52 8.44
CA SER A 680 3.01 36.48 9.74
C SER A 680 2.07 36.15 10.91
N ASP A 681 0.76 36.26 10.70
CA ASP A 681 -0.27 35.88 11.68
C ASP A 681 -0.57 34.37 11.68
N SER A 682 -0.05 33.62 10.71
CA SER A 682 -0.20 32.15 10.64
C SER A 682 0.68 31.49 11.71
N PRO A 683 0.28 30.31 12.25
CA PRO A 683 1.20 29.48 13.00
C PRO A 683 2.43 29.13 12.15
N VAL A 684 3.61 29.03 12.78
CA VAL A 684 4.84 28.70 12.07
C VAL A 684 4.79 27.24 11.60
N PRO A 685 4.92 26.96 10.28
CA PRO A 685 4.97 25.59 9.76
C PRO A 685 6.15 24.80 10.34
N LEU A 686 5.94 23.53 10.64
CA LEU A 686 6.92 22.62 11.25
C LEU A 686 7.40 21.56 10.27
N LEU A 687 8.65 21.14 10.43
CA LEU A 687 9.25 19.99 9.73
C LEU A 687 9.81 19.01 10.77
N LYS A 688 9.39 17.75 10.68
CA LYS A 688 9.99 16.61 11.40
C LYS A 688 10.60 15.67 10.36
N THR A 689 11.89 15.41 10.46
CA THR A 689 12.62 14.49 9.60
C THR A 689 13.15 13.33 10.42
N GLU A 690 12.68 12.11 10.13
CA GLU A 690 13.32 10.89 10.62
C GLU A 690 14.65 10.69 9.88
N MET A 691 15.76 10.65 10.61
CA MET A 691 17.09 10.67 10.03
C MET A 691 17.59 9.28 9.61
N ASP A 692 17.05 8.22 10.22
CA ASP A 692 17.48 6.83 10.00
C ASP A 692 16.45 5.97 9.23
N GLY A 693 15.32 6.55 8.82
CA GLY A 693 14.17 5.84 8.23
C GLY A 693 13.96 6.10 6.74
N GLY A 694 13.10 5.27 6.14
CA GLY A 694 12.66 5.38 4.74
C GLY A 694 11.23 5.90 4.60
N HIS A 695 10.55 5.60 3.50
CA HIS A 695 9.17 6.08 3.23
C HIS A 695 8.15 5.70 4.33
N GLY A 696 8.35 4.57 4.99
CA GLY A 696 7.53 4.11 6.13
C GLY A 696 7.89 4.73 7.49
N GLY A 697 8.86 5.63 7.55
CA GLY A 697 9.43 6.15 8.79
C GLY A 697 10.47 5.22 9.42
N GLY A 698 10.59 5.30 10.75
CA GLY A 698 11.52 4.44 11.50
C GLY A 698 11.04 2.99 11.60
N SER A 699 11.98 2.06 11.76
CA SER A 699 11.69 0.63 11.81
C SER A 699 11.22 0.15 13.20
N GLY A 700 10.42 -0.91 13.21
CA GLY A 700 9.92 -1.57 14.43
C GLY A 700 8.60 -1.01 14.96
N ARG A 701 7.81 -1.87 15.61
CA ARG A 701 6.43 -1.52 16.00
C ARG A 701 6.32 -0.41 17.04
N TYR A 702 7.27 -0.30 17.99
CA TYR A 702 7.19 0.74 19.01
C TYR A 702 7.52 2.12 18.43
N THR A 703 8.42 2.17 17.45
CA THR A 703 8.75 3.38 16.70
C THR A 703 7.51 3.86 15.95
N ALA A 704 6.86 2.97 15.20
CA ALA A 704 5.60 3.27 14.50
C ALA A 704 4.50 3.80 15.44
N TRP A 705 4.36 3.24 16.65
CA TRP A 705 3.39 3.75 17.64
C TRP A 705 3.74 5.14 18.17
N ARG A 706 5.03 5.47 18.31
CA ARG A 706 5.47 6.81 18.69
C ARG A 706 5.22 7.83 17.59
N ASP A 707 5.47 7.47 16.34
CA ASP A 707 5.19 8.35 15.20
C ASP A 707 3.69 8.65 15.10
N ILE A 708 2.83 7.62 15.18
CA ILE A 708 1.36 7.81 15.21
C ILE A 708 0.93 8.65 16.43
N ALA A 709 1.54 8.45 17.59
CA ALA A 709 1.24 9.24 18.78
C ALA A 709 1.62 10.71 18.59
N TRP A 710 2.72 11.00 17.89
CA TRP A 710 3.12 12.36 17.53
C TRP A 710 2.09 13.01 16.60
N ASP A 711 1.70 12.29 15.54
CA ASP A 711 0.73 12.74 14.53
C ASP A 711 -0.62 13.12 15.15
N TYR A 712 -1.18 12.21 15.98
CA TYR A 712 -2.45 12.47 16.65
C TYR A 712 -2.33 13.52 17.74
N ALA A 713 -1.22 13.57 18.50
CA ALA A 713 -1.04 14.63 19.48
C ALA A 713 -0.98 16.01 18.84
N PHE A 714 -0.31 16.14 17.68
CA PHE A 714 -0.25 17.40 16.94
C PHE A 714 -1.65 17.88 16.53
N LEU A 715 -2.45 17.03 15.89
CA LEU A 715 -3.79 17.39 15.47
C LEU A 715 -4.70 17.66 16.67
N LEU A 716 -4.79 16.74 17.63
CA LEU A 716 -5.67 16.87 18.80
C LEU A 716 -5.35 18.11 19.64
N SER A 717 -4.07 18.49 19.76
CA SER A 717 -3.69 19.69 20.52
C SER A 717 -4.19 20.97 19.85
N HIS A 718 -4.20 21.04 18.52
CA HIS A 718 -4.72 22.20 17.78
C HIS A 718 -6.24 22.22 17.69
N LEU A 719 -6.87 21.05 17.77
CA LEU A 719 -8.33 20.87 17.78
C LEU A 719 -8.94 20.93 19.18
N SER A 720 -8.13 21.01 20.24
CA SER A 720 -8.63 21.15 21.61
C SER A 720 -9.14 22.56 21.86
N ASP A 721 -10.16 22.69 22.71
CA ASP A 721 -10.65 24.01 23.14
C ASP A 721 -9.52 24.78 23.82
N LYS A 722 -9.14 25.93 23.25
CA LYS A 722 -8.20 26.85 23.89
C LYS A 722 -8.92 27.48 25.09
N LYS A 723 -8.74 26.89 26.27
CA LYS A 723 -9.21 27.47 27.54
C LYS A 723 -8.49 28.77 27.88
#